data_AF-A0A934LIG5-F1
#
_entry.id   AF-A0A934LIG5-F1
#
_cell.length_a   1.000
_cell.length_b   1.000
_cell.length_c   1.000
_cell.angle_alpha   90.00
_cell.angle_beta   90.00
_cell.angle_gamma   90.00
#
_symmetry.space_group_name_H-M   'P 1'
#
loop_
_entity.id
_entity.type
_entity.pdbx_description
1 polymer ?
#
loop_
_entity_poly.entity_id
_entity_poly.type
_entity_poly.pdbx_seq_one_letter_code
_entity_poly.pdbx_strand_id
1 'polypeptide(L)'
;MRFKRITSSFLLAVMLMVSVLPNFAAHAQNGTTISLAVPSFWKNLITEDFLNDFESQYGVDVYVTYVDAGFTSASSDIATHLDEGQDYVSQADVVYLDDSILTPERTRAGYFLDLAPLIAGDGSLDTSDFYRAALQSFQWDAGTWGLPTSLDVILMTYDTAAFDEAGLAYPTSAWTLADFANAARVLSQVDASGTVTVPGLSVATFGDNLALFLRSLLSHGLYDDSTLPNAPSFSDPALETLLADFLVTWQELEDEGVISTGFGDNSDQIPLRIEQSSGLSGFGPDSVERSGALLPGDTAGITVEGFGVSSGTQNPELAYELIKYLTTRPEVANSFRSSSPARRSMVGVQADQVNAQGSSGPGGGGISFSRGGNLSPENQAIVDEAIEKALPLSEMRFTDYITIALQAMRDDGLDAHSALQEIEQEAIAAVQTADDRRSTVAISIVPPPEPVVLAPGEVALNFGMASSFIVIGPGGGLPNQEQWDQLSQDFAANDPDVGAVNVEQAQGQSLEDLAQNYDCFTLGYNAVSGDSDLSSILSLDPFLDTDVNFSRNDVIGTTLIQLQHDNKTWALPIGIQAQVLRYDIDQFNNAGVPLPDNGWTVDEFADALESLQYNLGDTAAFQPIDPSGNYLLMLIAAYGGLPIDYRTDPPTINYTDPATVDAIRQVLDLAKNGYINYQELGGNSFSIRVGGEDDTAIAITTDSLSPFSFRRGGPPGSDSNDNTAIVTYPRGTTYNAISYNTVTGYVSANAENPEACYRWLSEIARHPELYSAMPARTSLLSDPSVTAVQGEDLSGVYNDLANLINDPNTITFPESFRQGGSPADFALDFWLKRAFDRYVLEDADIQVELEQAQQYTTDYMTCINSLPPYDPSSTDLNYLQEYFGQVTTCAATADPTYPIPGQ
;
A
#
# COMPACT_ATOMS: atom_id res chain seq x y z
N MET A 1 19.62 50.23 -73.84
CA MET A 1 20.65 50.43 -72.79
C MET A 1 21.22 49.08 -72.40
N ARG A 2 22.56 48.98 -72.36
CA ARG A 2 23.47 48.08 -71.62
C ARG A 2 23.03 46.64 -71.27
N PHE A 3 23.63 45.62 -71.93
CA PHE A 3 24.73 44.70 -71.47
C PHE A 3 24.23 43.53 -70.57
N LYS A 4 24.18 42.27 -71.07
CA LYS A 4 25.19 41.17 -71.03
C LYS A 4 25.43 40.58 -69.63
N ARG A 5 25.10 39.29 -69.39
CA ARG A 5 25.97 38.07 -69.38
C ARG A 5 27.07 38.07 -68.30
N ILE A 6 27.17 36.96 -67.54
CA ILE A 6 28.37 36.14 -67.16
C ILE A 6 27.85 35.05 -66.17
N THR A 7 27.64 33.77 -66.50
CA THR A 7 28.55 32.60 -66.68
C THR A 7 29.48 32.25 -65.51
N SER A 8 29.19 31.10 -64.88
CA SER A 8 30.04 29.99 -64.41
C SER A 8 31.52 30.20 -64.04
N SER A 9 31.94 29.59 -62.91
CA SER A 9 32.85 28.42 -62.85
C SER A 9 33.61 28.31 -61.52
N PHE A 10 33.65 27.12 -60.91
CA PHE A 10 34.86 26.35 -60.49
C PHE A 10 34.38 25.13 -59.65
N LEU A 11 34.17 23.93 -60.19
CA LEU A 11 35.11 22.85 -60.57
C LEU A 11 35.96 22.28 -59.41
N LEU A 12 35.44 21.20 -58.82
CA LEU A 12 36.02 19.85 -58.66
C LEU A 12 37.56 19.70 -58.52
N ALA A 13 37.98 19.17 -57.36
CA ALA A 13 39.12 18.25 -57.17
C ALA A 13 38.86 17.49 -55.85
N VAL A 14 38.29 16.28 -55.86
CA VAL A 14 38.92 14.94 -56.03
C VAL A 14 39.64 14.43 -54.77
N MET A 15 38.96 13.47 -54.13
CA MET A 15 39.42 12.21 -53.52
C MET A 15 40.22 12.15 -52.20
N LEU A 16 39.77 11.17 -51.40
CA LEU A 16 40.51 10.24 -50.52
C LEU A 16 40.87 10.72 -49.10
N MET A 17 39.95 10.48 -48.17
CA MET A 17 40.29 9.86 -46.88
C MET A 17 39.29 8.74 -46.57
N VAL A 18 39.77 7.51 -46.67
CA VAL A 18 39.23 6.35 -45.97
C VAL A 18 39.74 6.46 -44.54
N SER A 19 38.84 6.55 -43.57
CA SER A 19 39.13 6.33 -42.16
C SER A 19 37.94 5.62 -41.53
N VAL A 20 38.06 4.30 -41.49
CA VAL A 20 37.61 3.35 -40.45
C VAL A 20 36.59 3.94 -39.47
N LEU A 21 35.31 3.69 -39.72
CA LEU A 21 34.28 3.76 -38.70
C LEU A 21 34.40 2.50 -37.83
N PRO A 22 34.44 2.62 -36.49
CA PRO A 22 34.16 1.49 -35.62
C PRO A 22 32.73 1.01 -35.90
N ASN A 23 32.57 -0.31 -36.07
CA ASN A 23 31.27 -0.97 -36.05
C ASN A 23 30.64 -0.76 -34.68
N PHE A 24 29.79 0.25 -34.54
CA PHE A 24 28.63 0.15 -33.67
C PHE A 24 27.43 0.06 -34.59
N ALA A 25 26.75 -1.09 -34.53
CA ALA A 25 25.53 -1.32 -35.28
C ALA A 25 24.53 -0.23 -34.88
N ALA A 26 24.19 0.61 -35.85
CA ALA A 26 23.02 1.45 -35.77
C ALA A 26 21.78 0.54 -35.75
N HIS A 27 21.12 0.43 -34.60
CA HIS A 27 19.70 0.08 -34.51
C HIS A 27 18.81 1.33 -34.70
N ALA A 28 19.23 2.26 -35.57
CA ALA A 28 18.32 3.24 -36.12
C ALA A 28 17.62 2.60 -37.34
N GLN A 29 16.65 1.72 -37.08
CA GLN A 29 15.62 1.39 -38.06
C GLN A 29 14.33 2.08 -37.64
N ASN A 30 13.63 2.67 -38.61
CA ASN A 30 12.24 3.13 -38.51
C ASN A 30 11.33 1.92 -38.24
N GLY A 31 11.32 1.37 -37.02
CA GLY A 31 10.36 0.37 -36.55
C GLY A 31 9.09 1.06 -36.10
N THR A 32 7.94 0.40 -36.28
CA THR A 32 6.71 0.81 -35.58
C THR A 32 6.88 0.45 -34.11
N THR A 33 6.76 1.42 -33.20
CA THR A 33 6.73 1.15 -31.75
C THR A 33 5.29 0.87 -31.32
N ILE A 34 5.10 -0.14 -30.47
CA ILE A 34 3.84 -0.41 -29.78
C ILE A 34 4.06 -0.33 -28.27
N SER A 35 3.12 0.23 -27.54
CA SER A 35 3.23 0.42 -26.09
C SER A 35 2.44 -0.63 -25.29
N LEU A 36 2.98 -1.04 -24.15
CA LEU A 36 2.41 -2.03 -23.23
C LEU A 36 2.41 -1.46 -21.80
N ALA A 37 1.23 -1.27 -21.20
CA ALA A 37 1.09 -0.90 -19.80
C ALA A 37 0.88 -2.14 -18.92
N VAL A 38 1.72 -2.30 -17.91
CA VAL A 38 1.65 -3.38 -16.89
C VAL A 38 1.84 -2.80 -15.49
N PRO A 39 1.39 -3.48 -14.41
CA PRO A 39 1.68 -3.05 -13.05
C PRO A 39 3.19 -3.05 -12.74
N SER A 40 3.65 -2.20 -11.82
CA SER A 40 5.09 -2.05 -11.51
C SER A 40 5.72 -3.32 -10.94
N PHE A 41 4.93 -4.15 -10.23
CA PHE A 41 5.39 -5.43 -9.72
C PHE A 41 5.71 -6.46 -10.83
N TRP A 42 5.40 -6.17 -12.10
CA TRP A 42 5.82 -6.95 -13.27
C TRP A 42 7.17 -6.50 -13.87
N LYS A 43 7.82 -5.46 -13.34
CA LYS A 43 9.09 -4.92 -13.88
C LYS A 43 10.19 -5.97 -14.02
N ASN A 44 10.24 -6.91 -13.07
CA ASN A 44 11.21 -8.01 -13.09
C ASN A 44 10.76 -9.20 -13.97
N LEU A 45 9.50 -9.23 -14.39
CA LEU A 45 8.90 -10.26 -15.23
C LEU A 45 9.03 -9.93 -16.72
N ILE A 46 8.75 -8.67 -17.09
CA ILE A 46 8.76 -8.18 -18.47
C ILE A 46 10.15 -7.60 -18.79
N THR A 47 11.12 -8.48 -19.04
CA THR A 47 12.49 -8.10 -19.42
C THR A 47 12.63 -7.90 -20.94
N GLU A 48 13.73 -7.32 -21.41
CA GLU A 48 14.01 -7.23 -22.86
C GLU A 48 13.95 -8.61 -23.54
N ASP A 49 14.50 -9.65 -22.89
CA ASP A 49 14.46 -11.02 -23.40
C ASP A 49 13.04 -11.60 -23.51
N PHE A 50 12.11 -11.14 -22.69
CA PHE A 50 10.72 -11.57 -22.74
C PHE A 50 10.00 -11.10 -24.02
N LEU A 51 10.35 -9.92 -24.53
CA LEU A 51 9.71 -9.30 -25.70
C LEU A 51 10.48 -9.53 -27.02
N ASN A 52 11.77 -9.88 -26.93
CA ASN A 52 12.67 -10.08 -28.07
C ASN A 52 12.09 -11.00 -29.18
N ASP A 53 11.40 -12.09 -28.83
CA ASP A 53 10.78 -13.00 -29.79
C ASP A 53 9.67 -12.32 -30.59
N PHE A 54 8.83 -11.54 -29.90
CA PHE A 54 7.74 -10.78 -30.52
C PHE A 54 8.28 -9.65 -31.40
N GLU A 55 9.20 -8.85 -30.87
CA GLU A 55 9.85 -7.75 -31.57
C GLU A 55 10.54 -8.23 -32.85
N SER A 56 11.28 -9.34 -32.76
CA SER A 56 11.96 -9.97 -33.91
C SER A 56 10.98 -10.53 -34.94
N GLN A 57 9.85 -11.10 -34.50
CA GLN A 57 8.84 -11.70 -35.39
C GLN A 57 8.10 -10.63 -36.20
N TYR A 58 7.72 -9.51 -35.56
CA TYR A 58 6.90 -8.48 -36.19
C TYR A 58 7.72 -7.28 -36.70
N GLY A 59 9.00 -7.18 -36.35
CA GLY A 59 9.88 -6.07 -36.74
C GLY A 59 9.45 -4.74 -36.10
N VAL A 60 9.12 -4.80 -34.81
CA VAL A 60 8.56 -3.70 -34.00
C VAL A 60 9.34 -3.59 -32.70
N ASP A 61 9.27 -2.43 -32.05
CA ASP A 61 9.78 -2.24 -30.69
C ASP A 61 8.60 -2.17 -29.72
N VAL A 62 8.67 -2.85 -28.58
CA VAL A 62 7.64 -2.82 -27.54
C VAL A 62 8.12 -1.92 -26.40
N TYR A 63 7.46 -0.77 -26.24
CA TYR A 63 7.71 0.14 -25.14
C TYR A 63 6.85 -0.23 -23.92
N VAL A 64 7.48 -0.64 -22.82
CA VAL A 64 6.77 -1.00 -21.59
C VAL A 64 6.67 0.23 -20.68
N THR A 65 5.46 0.55 -20.24
CA THR A 65 5.19 1.53 -19.20
C THR A 65 4.61 0.83 -17.97
N TYR A 66 4.99 1.29 -16.78
CA TYR A 66 4.54 0.71 -15.51
C TYR A 66 3.48 1.60 -14.88
N VAL A 67 2.29 1.04 -14.63
CA VAL A 67 1.13 1.80 -14.16
C VAL A 67 0.45 1.04 -13.02
N ASP A 68 0.54 1.59 -11.80
CA ASP A 68 -0.18 1.08 -10.63
C ASP A 68 -1.43 1.92 -10.36
N ALA A 69 -2.56 1.57 -10.96
CA ALA A 69 -3.78 2.35 -10.80
C ALA A 69 -4.73 1.73 -9.75
N GLY A 70 -5.16 2.55 -8.79
CA GLY A 70 -6.38 2.31 -8.04
C GLY A 70 -7.57 2.96 -8.76
N PHE A 71 -8.74 2.34 -8.72
CA PHE A 71 -9.92 2.81 -9.42
C PHE A 71 -11.10 3.01 -8.47
N THR A 72 -11.75 4.15 -8.59
CA THR A 72 -13.03 4.45 -7.95
C THR A 72 -14.11 3.56 -8.56
N SER A 73 -15.00 2.99 -7.75
CA SER A 73 -16.12 2.19 -8.25
C SER A 73 -17.10 3.06 -9.04
N ALA A 74 -17.67 2.50 -10.11
CA ALA A 74 -18.72 3.17 -10.89
C ALA A 74 -19.97 3.46 -10.05
N SER A 75 -20.23 2.61 -9.06
CA SER A 75 -21.33 2.75 -8.12
C SER A 75 -21.14 3.89 -7.10
N SER A 76 -19.90 4.33 -6.85
CA SER A 76 -19.59 5.44 -5.94
C SER A 76 -19.51 6.79 -6.64
N ASP A 77 -18.77 6.88 -7.75
CA ASP A 77 -18.67 8.08 -8.57
C ASP A 77 -18.36 7.72 -10.03
N ILE A 78 -19.39 7.75 -10.87
CA ILE A 78 -19.26 7.43 -12.30
C ILE A 78 -18.36 8.42 -13.06
N ALA A 79 -18.31 9.69 -12.68
CA ALA A 79 -17.50 10.68 -13.40
C ALA A 79 -16.02 10.38 -13.19
N THR A 80 -15.62 10.25 -11.93
CA THR A 80 -14.25 9.89 -11.53
C THR A 80 -13.85 8.51 -12.09
N HIS A 81 -14.74 7.50 -11.98
CA HIS A 81 -14.51 6.17 -12.54
C HIS A 81 -14.17 6.18 -14.04
N LEU A 82 -14.87 7.04 -14.81
CA LEU A 82 -14.67 7.18 -16.24
C LEU A 82 -13.45 8.05 -16.57
N ASP A 83 -13.12 9.07 -15.79
CA ASP A 83 -11.92 9.88 -15.99
C ASP A 83 -10.65 9.03 -15.76
N GLU A 84 -10.58 8.32 -14.62
CA GLU A 84 -9.48 7.40 -14.31
C GLU A 84 -9.32 6.30 -15.36
N GLY A 85 -10.42 5.73 -15.83
CA GLY A 85 -10.41 4.72 -16.89
C GLY A 85 -9.87 5.25 -18.21
N GLN A 86 -10.22 6.49 -18.57
CA GLN A 86 -9.74 7.15 -19.79
C GLN A 86 -8.23 7.41 -19.70
N ASP A 87 -7.77 7.92 -18.56
CA ASP A 87 -6.36 8.19 -18.32
C ASP A 87 -5.54 6.90 -18.37
N TYR A 88 -6.04 5.81 -17.78
CA TYR A 88 -5.40 4.49 -17.83
C TYR A 88 -5.24 3.96 -19.26
N VAL A 89 -6.32 3.91 -20.06
CA VAL A 89 -6.23 3.39 -21.44
C VAL A 89 -5.46 4.31 -22.39
N SER A 90 -5.17 5.55 -21.98
CA SER A 90 -4.30 6.45 -22.75
C SER A 90 -2.81 6.14 -22.56
N GLN A 91 -2.42 5.38 -21.53
CA GLN A 91 -1.01 5.11 -21.23
C GLN A 91 -0.32 4.20 -22.26
N ALA A 92 -1.07 3.31 -22.92
CA ALA A 92 -0.49 2.35 -23.87
C ALA A 92 -1.50 1.80 -24.88
N ASP A 93 -0.98 1.25 -25.99
CA ASP A 93 -1.75 0.52 -27.00
C ASP A 93 -2.38 -0.75 -26.42
N VAL A 94 -1.61 -1.47 -25.60
CA VAL A 94 -2.02 -2.67 -24.86
C VAL A 94 -1.96 -2.38 -23.38
N VAL A 95 -3.02 -2.73 -22.65
CA VAL A 95 -3.12 -2.50 -21.21
C VAL A 95 -3.46 -3.79 -20.46
N TYR A 96 -2.87 -3.96 -19.28
CA TYR A 96 -3.26 -5.00 -18.34
C TYR A 96 -4.71 -4.81 -17.89
N LEU A 97 -5.41 -5.91 -17.65
CA LEU A 97 -6.79 -5.94 -17.20
C LEU A 97 -6.95 -6.89 -16.02
N ASP A 98 -7.66 -6.42 -15.00
CA ASP A 98 -8.31 -7.23 -13.97
C ASP A 98 -9.80 -6.80 -13.85
N ASP A 99 -10.48 -7.36 -12.87
CA ASP A 99 -11.89 -7.10 -12.56
C ASP A 99 -12.18 -5.65 -12.16
N SER A 100 -11.21 -4.94 -11.58
CA SER A 100 -11.34 -3.52 -11.21
C SER A 100 -11.24 -2.57 -12.41
N ILE A 101 -10.52 -2.99 -13.47
CA ILE A 101 -10.29 -2.18 -14.67
C ILE A 101 -11.42 -2.34 -15.67
N LEU A 102 -11.78 -3.60 -15.98
CA LEU A 102 -12.65 -3.91 -17.11
C LEU A 102 -14.13 -3.94 -16.69
N THR A 103 -14.79 -2.79 -16.74
CA THR A 103 -16.20 -2.62 -16.33
C THR A 103 -17.16 -2.39 -17.52
N PRO A 104 -18.47 -2.67 -17.35
CA PRO A 104 -19.50 -2.33 -18.35
C PRO A 104 -19.49 -0.85 -18.75
N GLU A 105 -19.26 0.05 -17.80
CA GLU A 105 -19.26 1.50 -17.99
C GLU A 105 -18.09 1.90 -18.90
N ARG A 106 -16.88 1.41 -18.65
CA ARG A 106 -15.70 1.76 -19.47
C ARG A 106 -15.75 1.17 -20.88
N THR A 107 -16.29 -0.05 -21.01
CA THR A 107 -16.51 -0.65 -22.35
C THR A 107 -17.58 0.10 -23.14
N ARG A 108 -18.65 0.58 -22.49
CA ARG A 108 -19.67 1.44 -23.11
C ARG A 108 -19.16 2.82 -23.48
N ALA A 109 -18.33 3.42 -22.62
CA ALA A 109 -17.63 4.67 -22.91
C ALA A 109 -16.64 4.55 -24.08
N GLY A 110 -16.36 3.33 -24.56
CA GLY A 110 -15.57 3.07 -25.74
C GLY A 110 -14.07 3.13 -25.48
N TYR A 111 -13.63 2.81 -24.27
CA TYR A 111 -12.21 2.88 -23.87
C TYR A 111 -11.40 1.70 -24.39
N PHE A 112 -12.04 0.55 -24.58
CA PHE A 112 -11.42 -0.66 -25.08
C PHE A 112 -11.87 -0.97 -26.51
N LEU A 113 -10.95 -1.50 -27.31
CA LEU A 113 -11.24 -2.03 -28.64
C LEU A 113 -12.02 -3.35 -28.50
N ASP A 114 -13.13 -3.48 -29.23
CA ASP A 114 -13.81 -4.77 -29.37
C ASP A 114 -12.97 -5.71 -30.26
N LEU A 115 -12.46 -6.78 -29.66
CA LEU A 115 -11.61 -7.79 -30.29
C LEU A 115 -12.42 -8.86 -31.02
N ALA A 116 -13.75 -8.94 -30.84
CA ALA A 116 -14.55 -9.99 -31.46
C ALA A 116 -14.37 -10.07 -33.00
N PRO A 117 -14.29 -8.96 -33.76
CA PRO A 117 -13.99 -8.99 -35.18
C PRO A 117 -12.59 -9.53 -35.52
N LEU A 118 -11.57 -9.22 -34.71
CA LEU A 118 -10.20 -9.68 -34.91
C LEU A 118 -10.08 -11.18 -34.61
N ILE A 119 -10.67 -11.63 -33.51
CA ILE A 119 -10.74 -13.05 -33.13
C ILE A 119 -11.49 -13.85 -34.21
N ALA A 120 -12.62 -13.35 -34.72
CA ALA A 120 -13.38 -14.04 -35.78
C ALA A 120 -12.60 -14.17 -37.11
N GLY A 121 -11.66 -13.25 -37.37
CA GLY A 121 -10.78 -13.28 -38.54
C GLY A 121 -9.51 -14.13 -38.36
N ASP A 122 -9.15 -14.48 -37.12
CA ASP A 122 -7.91 -15.15 -36.77
C ASP A 122 -8.09 -16.66 -36.60
N GLY A 123 -7.69 -17.44 -37.61
CA GLY A 123 -7.71 -18.89 -37.55
C GLY A 123 -6.58 -19.52 -36.70
N SER A 124 -5.67 -18.73 -36.13
CA SER A 124 -4.56 -19.20 -35.30
C SER A 124 -4.87 -19.23 -33.80
N LEU A 125 -5.86 -18.45 -33.35
CA LEU A 125 -6.31 -18.44 -31.96
C LEU A 125 -7.36 -19.54 -31.73
N ASP A 126 -6.98 -20.60 -31.03
CA ASP A 126 -7.94 -21.60 -30.55
C ASP A 126 -8.64 -21.10 -29.29
N THR A 127 -9.87 -20.58 -29.42
CA THR A 127 -10.66 -20.12 -28.28
C THR A 127 -11.13 -21.26 -27.37
N SER A 128 -11.13 -22.50 -27.85
CA SER A 128 -11.51 -23.67 -27.04
C SER A 128 -10.40 -24.13 -26.08
N ASP A 129 -9.18 -23.61 -26.27
CA ASP A 129 -8.06 -23.82 -25.35
C ASP A 129 -8.23 -23.02 -24.05
N PHE A 130 -9.02 -21.95 -24.04
CA PHE A 130 -9.30 -21.22 -22.81
C PHE A 130 -10.35 -21.93 -21.95
N TYR A 131 -10.23 -21.80 -20.63
CA TYR A 131 -11.35 -22.12 -19.75
C TYR A 131 -12.54 -21.21 -20.08
N ARG A 132 -13.73 -21.82 -20.13
CA ARG A 132 -14.96 -21.12 -20.56
C ARG A 132 -15.22 -19.87 -19.71
N ALA A 133 -15.17 -20.02 -18.39
CA ALA A 133 -15.39 -18.92 -17.46
C ALA A 133 -14.36 -17.81 -17.66
N ALA A 134 -13.07 -18.16 -17.80
CA ALA A 134 -12.00 -17.18 -18.01
C ALA A 134 -12.20 -16.33 -19.28
N LEU A 135 -12.53 -16.96 -20.41
CA LEU A 135 -12.78 -16.21 -21.65
C LEU A 135 -14.09 -15.41 -21.56
N GLN A 136 -15.15 -15.98 -20.98
CA GLN A 136 -16.43 -15.30 -20.81
C GLN A 136 -16.34 -14.10 -19.87
N SER A 137 -15.38 -14.06 -18.95
CA SER A 137 -15.11 -12.89 -18.11
C SER A 137 -14.72 -11.64 -18.88
N PHE A 138 -14.37 -11.74 -20.18
CA PHE A 138 -14.06 -10.60 -21.05
C PHE A 138 -15.16 -10.34 -22.10
N GLN A 139 -16.32 -11.00 -21.98
CA GLN A 139 -17.36 -11.01 -23.01
C GLN A 139 -18.70 -10.53 -22.48
N TRP A 140 -19.17 -9.40 -23.00
CA TRP A 140 -20.52 -8.89 -22.79
C TRP A 140 -20.90 -7.88 -23.87
N ASP A 141 -22.18 -7.53 -23.94
CA ASP A 141 -22.71 -6.59 -24.93
C ASP A 141 -22.32 -6.94 -26.38
N ALA A 142 -22.23 -8.26 -26.66
CA ALA A 142 -21.77 -8.88 -27.91
C ALA A 142 -20.32 -8.58 -28.33
N GLY A 143 -19.52 -7.96 -27.46
CA GLY A 143 -18.09 -7.71 -27.65
C GLY A 143 -17.19 -8.72 -26.95
N THR A 144 -15.90 -8.65 -27.27
CA THR A 144 -14.82 -9.29 -26.49
C THR A 144 -13.75 -8.24 -26.21
N TRP A 145 -13.53 -7.90 -24.95
CA TRP A 145 -12.78 -6.69 -24.58
C TRP A 145 -11.32 -6.94 -24.20
N GLY A 146 -10.92 -8.20 -24.15
CA GLY A 146 -9.55 -8.61 -23.85
C GLY A 146 -9.36 -10.11 -24.01
N LEU A 147 -8.14 -10.58 -23.73
CA LEU A 147 -7.81 -12.01 -23.66
C LEU A 147 -7.26 -12.36 -22.27
N PRO A 148 -7.76 -13.43 -21.63
CA PRO A 148 -7.30 -13.83 -20.30
C PRO A 148 -5.94 -14.52 -20.36
N THR A 149 -5.09 -14.30 -19.37
CA THR A 149 -3.78 -14.92 -19.23
C THR A 149 -3.73 -15.91 -18.07
N SER A 150 -4.37 -15.56 -16.96
CA SER A 150 -4.35 -16.31 -15.71
C SER A 150 -5.66 -16.15 -14.95
N LEU A 151 -5.95 -17.07 -14.06
CA LEU A 151 -7.14 -17.08 -13.23
C LEU A 151 -6.86 -17.65 -11.84
N ASP A 152 -7.71 -17.31 -10.88
CA ASP A 152 -7.89 -18.04 -9.62
C ASP A 152 -9.38 -18.24 -9.36
N VAL A 153 -9.72 -19.22 -8.51
CA VAL A 153 -11.10 -19.51 -8.12
C VAL A 153 -11.33 -19.15 -6.66
N ILE A 154 -12.55 -18.69 -6.37
CA ILE A 154 -13.00 -18.38 -5.02
C ILE A 154 -14.02 -19.44 -4.60
N LEU A 155 -13.76 -20.10 -3.47
CA LEU A 155 -14.54 -21.23 -2.96
C LEU A 155 -14.68 -21.17 -1.44
N MET A 156 -15.46 -22.09 -0.87
CA MET A 156 -15.51 -22.27 0.58
C MET A 156 -14.33 -23.11 1.04
N THR A 157 -13.52 -22.60 1.97
CA THR A 157 -12.49 -23.38 2.67
C THR A 157 -12.91 -23.61 4.11
N TYR A 158 -12.67 -24.82 4.63
CA TYR A 158 -13.07 -25.15 6.00
C TYR A 158 -12.10 -26.06 6.74
N ASP A 159 -12.06 -25.90 8.06
CA ASP A 159 -11.36 -26.79 8.97
C ASP A 159 -12.23 -27.99 9.34
N THR A 160 -11.88 -29.17 8.83
CA THR A 160 -12.59 -30.43 9.12
C THR A 160 -12.65 -30.77 10.60
N ALA A 161 -11.59 -30.47 11.37
CA ALA A 161 -11.52 -30.79 12.79
C ALA A 161 -12.50 -29.93 13.61
N ALA A 162 -12.57 -28.63 13.30
CA ALA A 162 -13.52 -27.73 13.94
C ALA A 162 -14.98 -28.14 13.66
N PHE A 163 -15.29 -28.57 12.44
CA PHE A 163 -16.61 -29.07 12.08
C PHE A 163 -16.96 -30.39 12.78
N ASP A 164 -16.01 -31.33 12.86
CA ASP A 164 -16.17 -32.60 13.55
C ASP A 164 -16.39 -32.42 15.05
N GLU A 165 -15.64 -31.51 15.68
CA GLU A 165 -15.76 -31.16 17.10
C GLU A 165 -17.12 -30.51 17.39
N ALA A 166 -17.58 -29.62 16.51
CA ALA A 166 -18.89 -28.98 16.58
C ALA A 166 -20.06 -29.94 16.26
N GLY A 167 -19.79 -31.10 15.67
CA GLY A 167 -20.81 -32.04 15.19
C GLY A 167 -21.65 -31.47 14.04
N LEU A 168 -21.10 -30.53 13.27
CA LEU A 168 -21.73 -29.94 12.10
C LEU A 168 -21.52 -30.80 10.86
N ALA A 169 -22.47 -30.76 9.92
CA ALA A 169 -22.24 -31.27 8.58
C ALA A 169 -21.27 -30.33 7.83
N TYR A 170 -20.43 -30.87 6.94
CA TYR A 170 -19.52 -30.07 6.14
C TYR A 170 -20.25 -29.19 5.12
N PRO A 171 -19.61 -28.09 4.65
CA PRO A 171 -20.12 -27.23 3.60
C PRO A 171 -20.45 -27.99 2.31
N THR A 172 -21.56 -27.63 1.67
CA THR A 172 -21.93 -28.14 0.34
C THR A 172 -22.56 -27.03 -0.48
N SER A 173 -22.59 -27.20 -1.81
CA SER A 173 -23.25 -26.24 -2.73
C SER A 173 -24.77 -26.14 -2.57
N ALA A 174 -25.38 -26.93 -1.68
CA ALA A 174 -26.80 -26.86 -1.33
C ALA A 174 -27.08 -25.99 -0.09
N TRP A 175 -26.05 -25.44 0.55
CA TRP A 175 -26.19 -24.61 1.74
C TRP A 175 -26.99 -23.34 1.47
N THR A 176 -27.83 -23.00 2.43
CA THR A 176 -28.64 -21.78 2.47
C THR A 176 -27.99 -20.75 3.39
N LEU A 177 -28.43 -19.48 3.31
CA LEU A 177 -28.00 -18.44 4.24
C LEU A 177 -28.17 -18.85 5.72
N ALA A 178 -29.25 -19.59 6.04
CA ALA A 178 -29.48 -20.10 7.39
C ALA A 178 -28.45 -21.14 7.83
N ASP A 179 -27.94 -21.96 6.91
CA ASP A 179 -26.87 -22.92 7.20
C ASP A 179 -25.56 -22.21 7.51
N PHE A 180 -25.22 -21.15 6.76
CA PHE A 180 -24.07 -20.29 7.04
C PHE A 180 -24.20 -19.58 8.39
N ALA A 181 -25.36 -18.99 8.68
CA ALA A 181 -25.60 -18.31 9.95
C ALA A 181 -25.49 -19.28 11.14
N ASN A 182 -26.00 -20.51 11.00
CA ASN A 182 -25.83 -21.54 12.02
C ASN A 182 -24.36 -21.97 12.16
N ALA A 183 -23.65 -22.18 11.05
CA ALA A 183 -22.24 -22.56 11.09
C ALA A 183 -21.38 -21.46 11.74
N ALA A 184 -21.56 -20.19 11.36
CA ALA A 184 -20.85 -19.06 11.94
C ALA A 184 -21.00 -19.02 13.47
N ARG A 185 -22.23 -19.10 13.97
CA ARG A 185 -22.51 -19.09 15.43
C ARG A 185 -21.92 -20.28 16.18
N VAL A 186 -22.00 -21.48 15.60
CA VAL A 186 -21.55 -22.70 16.28
C VAL A 186 -20.02 -22.84 16.23
N LEU A 187 -19.38 -22.34 15.18
CA LEU A 187 -17.92 -22.40 14.99
C LEU A 187 -17.17 -21.25 15.67
N SER A 188 -17.88 -20.20 16.09
CA SER A 188 -17.27 -19.11 16.86
C SER A 188 -16.72 -19.57 18.19
N GLN A 189 -15.55 -19.04 18.55
CA GLN A 189 -14.93 -19.23 19.85
C GLN A 189 -15.25 -18.03 20.74
N VAL A 190 -15.57 -18.31 22.00
CA VAL A 190 -15.88 -17.29 23.01
C VAL A 190 -14.94 -17.43 24.21
N ASP A 191 -14.60 -16.31 24.84
CA ASP A 191 -13.87 -16.30 26.10
C ASP A 191 -14.78 -16.66 27.30
N ALA A 192 -14.21 -16.60 28.51
CA ALA A 192 -14.96 -16.85 29.75
C ALA A 192 -16.04 -15.79 30.06
N SER A 193 -15.98 -14.61 29.43
CA SER A 193 -16.96 -13.53 29.56
C SER A 193 -18.14 -13.69 28.60
N GLY A 194 -18.00 -14.56 27.59
CA GLY A 194 -18.98 -14.77 26.52
C GLY A 194 -18.74 -13.88 25.30
N THR A 195 -17.60 -13.19 25.23
CA THR A 195 -17.21 -12.36 24.09
C THR A 195 -16.58 -13.23 23.01
N VAL A 196 -16.92 -13.00 21.74
CA VAL A 196 -16.33 -13.75 20.61
C VAL A 196 -14.87 -13.34 20.44
N THR A 197 -13.96 -14.32 20.49
CA THR A 197 -12.51 -14.14 20.28
C THR A 197 -12.06 -14.59 18.91
N VAL A 198 -12.76 -15.55 18.31
CA VAL A 198 -12.55 -16.01 16.92
C VAL A 198 -13.91 -16.15 16.23
N PRO A 199 -14.18 -15.38 15.15
CA PRO A 199 -15.37 -15.55 14.33
C PRO A 199 -15.45 -16.94 13.69
N GLY A 200 -16.66 -17.44 13.46
CA GLY A 200 -16.87 -18.75 12.82
C GLY A 200 -16.81 -18.72 11.30
N LEU A 201 -17.07 -17.55 10.69
CA LEU A 201 -17.09 -17.35 9.24
C LEU A 201 -16.34 -16.06 8.83
N SER A 202 -15.58 -16.12 7.73
CA SER A 202 -15.01 -14.95 7.06
C SER A 202 -15.43 -14.88 5.58
N VAL A 203 -15.72 -13.68 5.10
CA VAL A 203 -16.07 -13.40 3.69
C VAL A 203 -15.19 -12.33 3.04
N ALA A 204 -14.07 -11.94 3.67
CA ALA A 204 -13.40 -10.66 3.41
C ALA A 204 -12.00 -10.74 2.80
N THR A 205 -11.71 -11.75 1.99
CA THR A 205 -10.39 -11.86 1.39
C THR A 205 -10.35 -11.17 0.02
N PHE A 206 -9.60 -10.06 -0.06
CA PHE A 206 -9.24 -9.29 -1.27
C PHE A 206 -10.43 -8.80 -2.13
N GLY A 207 -11.12 -7.73 -1.68
CA GLY A 207 -12.06 -6.98 -2.54
C GLY A 207 -13.55 -7.32 -2.38
N ASP A 208 -13.96 -7.74 -1.19
CA ASP A 208 -15.33 -8.03 -0.74
C ASP A 208 -16.06 -9.18 -1.47
N ASN A 209 -15.78 -10.43 -1.07
CA ASN A 209 -16.47 -11.64 -1.60
C ASN A 209 -17.96 -11.68 -1.24
N LEU A 210 -18.48 -10.70 -0.50
CA LEU A 210 -19.90 -10.56 -0.20
C LEU A 210 -20.75 -10.48 -1.48
N ALA A 211 -20.34 -9.69 -2.47
CA ALA A 211 -21.07 -9.57 -3.74
C ALA A 211 -21.15 -10.91 -4.48
N LEU A 212 -20.04 -11.67 -4.49
CA LEU A 212 -19.99 -13.04 -5.03
C LEU A 212 -20.88 -13.99 -4.23
N PHE A 213 -20.85 -13.91 -2.90
CA PHE A 213 -21.66 -14.75 -2.03
C PHE A 213 -23.16 -14.52 -2.27
N LEU A 214 -23.60 -13.26 -2.30
CA LEU A 214 -24.97 -12.90 -2.65
C LEU A 214 -25.33 -13.38 -4.06
N ARG A 215 -24.44 -13.18 -5.04
CA ARG A 215 -24.65 -13.63 -6.43
C ARG A 215 -24.75 -15.15 -6.53
N SER A 216 -24.07 -15.92 -5.68
CA SER A 216 -24.15 -17.39 -5.64
C SER A 216 -25.50 -17.91 -5.11
N LEU A 217 -26.20 -17.12 -4.29
CA LEU A 217 -27.53 -17.43 -3.78
C LEU A 217 -28.64 -17.13 -4.82
N LEU A 218 -28.31 -16.39 -5.89
CA LEU A 218 -29.21 -16.02 -6.98
C LEU A 218 -29.11 -16.97 -8.18
N SER A 219 -30.22 -17.13 -8.89
CA SER A 219 -30.29 -17.98 -10.09
C SER A 219 -29.88 -17.28 -11.39
N HIS A 220 -29.79 -15.96 -11.39
CA HIS A 220 -29.47 -15.14 -12.57
C HIS A 220 -28.68 -13.88 -12.16
N GLY A 221 -28.06 -13.22 -13.13
CA GLY A 221 -27.32 -11.98 -12.94
C GLY A 221 -28.23 -10.74 -12.86
N LEU A 222 -27.61 -9.58 -12.61
CA LEU A 222 -28.31 -8.32 -12.32
C LEU A 222 -28.49 -7.43 -13.55
N TYR A 223 -28.75 -8.05 -14.70
CA TYR A 223 -28.86 -7.38 -15.99
C TYR A 223 -29.95 -8.01 -16.86
N ASP A 224 -30.55 -7.21 -17.73
CA ASP A 224 -31.57 -7.64 -18.70
C ASP A 224 -30.91 -8.18 -19.98
N ASP A 225 -30.85 -9.51 -20.09
CA ASP A 225 -30.30 -10.24 -21.24
C ASP A 225 -31.11 -10.07 -22.54
N SER A 226 -32.32 -9.50 -22.47
CA SER A 226 -33.19 -9.25 -23.62
C SER A 226 -32.86 -7.92 -24.33
N THR A 227 -32.03 -7.09 -23.71
CA THR A 227 -31.56 -5.80 -24.25
C THR A 227 -30.10 -5.88 -24.71
N LEU A 228 -29.71 -5.05 -25.68
CA LEU A 228 -28.33 -4.96 -26.15
C LEU A 228 -27.99 -3.49 -26.47
N PRO A 229 -27.04 -2.84 -25.77
CA PRO A 229 -26.32 -3.31 -24.57
C PRO A 229 -27.26 -3.73 -23.41
N ASN A 230 -26.83 -4.65 -22.54
CA ASN A 230 -27.66 -5.18 -21.44
C ASN A 230 -27.93 -4.11 -20.36
N ALA A 231 -29.18 -3.74 -20.11
CA ALA A 231 -29.49 -2.78 -19.04
C ALA A 231 -29.31 -3.39 -17.63
N PRO A 232 -28.93 -2.61 -16.61
CA PRO A 232 -29.05 -3.03 -15.21
C PRO A 232 -30.50 -3.43 -14.89
N SER A 233 -30.69 -4.49 -14.11
CA SER A 233 -32.01 -5.00 -13.72
C SER A 233 -31.96 -5.59 -12.32
N PHE A 234 -32.46 -4.83 -11.35
CA PHE A 234 -32.49 -5.16 -9.92
C PHE A 234 -33.92 -5.40 -9.41
N SER A 235 -34.92 -5.05 -10.22
CA SER A 235 -36.35 -5.26 -9.93
C SER A 235 -36.76 -6.75 -10.01
N ASP A 236 -36.24 -7.57 -9.10
CA ASP A 236 -36.54 -9.00 -8.95
C ASP A 236 -37.08 -9.31 -7.55
N PRO A 237 -38.32 -9.85 -7.41
CA PRO A 237 -38.85 -10.27 -6.12
C PRO A 237 -37.97 -11.28 -5.36
N ALA A 238 -37.19 -12.12 -6.06
CA ALA A 238 -36.27 -13.04 -5.40
C ALA A 238 -35.05 -12.31 -4.82
N LEU A 239 -34.50 -11.33 -5.53
CA LEU A 239 -33.47 -10.42 -5.01
C LEU A 239 -33.98 -9.58 -3.84
N GLU A 240 -35.17 -8.99 -3.93
CA GLU A 240 -35.80 -8.23 -2.84
C GLU A 240 -35.93 -9.09 -1.57
N THR A 241 -36.40 -10.32 -1.71
CA THR A 241 -36.53 -11.26 -0.59
C THR A 241 -35.17 -11.64 -0.03
N LEU A 242 -34.20 -11.93 -0.91
CA LEU A 242 -32.85 -12.27 -0.50
C LEU A 242 -32.21 -11.13 0.30
N LEU A 243 -32.25 -9.89 -0.17
CA LEU A 243 -31.63 -8.77 0.53
C LEU A 243 -32.32 -8.46 1.85
N ALA A 244 -33.65 -8.58 1.92
CA ALA A 244 -34.38 -8.39 3.18
C ALA A 244 -34.00 -9.46 4.22
N ASP A 245 -33.96 -10.73 3.82
CA ASP A 245 -33.55 -11.83 4.71
C ASP A 245 -32.05 -11.75 5.06
N PHE A 246 -31.24 -11.36 4.08
CA PHE A 246 -29.80 -11.19 4.22
C PHE A 246 -29.46 -10.10 5.20
N LEU A 247 -30.02 -8.89 5.05
CA LEU A 247 -29.70 -7.76 5.94
C LEU A 247 -30.00 -8.10 7.40
N VAL A 248 -31.17 -8.66 7.69
CA VAL A 248 -31.54 -9.05 9.06
C VAL A 248 -30.58 -10.10 9.61
N THR A 249 -30.32 -11.15 8.84
CA THR A 249 -29.43 -12.23 9.28
C THR A 249 -28.00 -11.73 9.45
N TRP A 250 -27.52 -10.89 8.54
CA TRP A 250 -26.15 -10.39 8.53
C TRP A 250 -25.90 -9.43 9.69
N GLN A 251 -26.80 -8.48 9.94
CA GLN A 251 -26.75 -7.58 11.10
C GLN A 251 -26.71 -8.37 12.41
N GLU A 252 -27.54 -9.40 12.56
CA GLU A 252 -27.50 -10.26 13.75
C GLU A 252 -26.12 -10.91 13.94
N LEU A 253 -25.51 -11.40 12.85
CA LEU A 253 -24.20 -12.05 12.92
C LEU A 253 -23.05 -11.05 13.19
N GLU A 254 -23.14 -9.82 12.66
CA GLU A 254 -22.19 -8.74 12.95
C GLU A 254 -22.30 -8.27 14.41
N ASP A 255 -23.51 -8.04 14.91
CA ASP A 255 -23.78 -7.67 16.30
C ASP A 255 -23.31 -8.75 17.28
N GLU A 256 -23.42 -10.02 16.90
CA GLU A 256 -22.91 -11.16 17.66
C GLU A 256 -21.37 -11.30 17.57
N GLY A 257 -20.71 -10.64 16.62
CA GLY A 257 -19.27 -10.74 16.35
C GLY A 257 -18.83 -12.09 15.76
N VAL A 258 -19.76 -12.89 15.22
CA VAL A 258 -19.51 -14.26 14.76
C VAL A 258 -19.06 -14.36 13.30
N ILE A 259 -19.06 -13.22 12.59
CA ILE A 259 -18.54 -13.08 11.22
C ILE A 259 -17.44 -12.04 11.15
N SER A 260 -16.48 -12.24 10.24
CA SER A 260 -15.40 -11.29 9.97
C SER A 260 -15.49 -10.75 8.55
N THR A 261 -15.53 -9.42 8.44
CA THR A 261 -15.59 -8.65 7.19
C THR A 261 -14.28 -7.90 6.87
N GLY A 262 -13.20 -8.14 7.62
CA GLY A 262 -11.89 -7.49 7.42
C GLY A 262 -10.70 -8.44 7.55
N PHE A 263 -9.50 -7.93 7.25
CA PHE A 263 -8.24 -8.64 7.48
C PHE A 263 -7.80 -8.47 8.95
N GLY A 264 -7.38 -9.55 9.62
CA GLY A 264 -6.86 -9.50 10.99
C GLY A 264 -6.01 -10.71 11.38
N ASP A 265 -5.28 -10.59 12.49
CA ASP A 265 -4.27 -11.53 13.01
C ASP A 265 -4.77 -12.97 13.24
N ASN A 266 -6.10 -13.16 13.34
CA ASN A 266 -6.74 -14.46 13.53
C ASN A 266 -7.48 -14.96 12.29
N SER A 267 -7.33 -14.33 11.12
CA SER A 267 -7.98 -14.80 9.89
C SER A 267 -7.67 -16.27 9.64
N ASP A 268 -6.43 -16.70 9.90
CA ASP A 268 -5.98 -18.10 9.82
C ASP A 268 -6.58 -19.09 10.82
N GLN A 269 -7.25 -18.60 11.87
CA GLN A 269 -7.95 -19.43 12.84
C GLN A 269 -9.45 -19.59 12.52
N ILE A 270 -9.99 -18.78 11.60
CA ILE A 270 -11.42 -18.80 11.28
C ILE A 270 -11.79 -20.13 10.61
N PRO A 271 -12.71 -20.94 11.19
CA PRO A 271 -12.99 -22.29 10.72
C PRO A 271 -13.65 -22.40 9.35
N LEU A 272 -14.45 -21.43 8.92
CA LEU A 272 -15.10 -21.40 7.59
C LEU A 272 -14.79 -20.09 6.87
N ARG A 273 -14.37 -20.15 5.60
CA ARG A 273 -14.03 -18.95 4.82
C ARG A 273 -14.55 -19.02 3.39
N ILE A 274 -14.81 -17.87 2.80
CA ILE A 274 -14.95 -17.68 1.35
C ILE A 274 -13.72 -16.92 0.87
N GLU A 275 -12.82 -17.62 0.18
CA GLU A 275 -11.52 -17.09 -0.21
C GLU A 275 -10.99 -17.77 -1.48
N GLN A 276 -9.87 -17.27 -1.99
CA GLN A 276 -9.16 -17.82 -3.14
C GLN A 276 -8.61 -19.24 -2.86
N SER A 277 -8.32 -20.01 -3.91
CA SER A 277 -7.83 -21.40 -3.79
C SER A 277 -6.54 -21.55 -2.97
N SER A 278 -5.74 -20.49 -2.86
CA SER A 278 -4.56 -20.45 -2.00
C SER A 278 -4.85 -20.71 -0.51
N GLY A 279 -6.07 -20.43 -0.05
CA GLY A 279 -6.53 -20.76 1.29
C GLY A 279 -6.53 -22.26 1.61
N LEU A 280 -6.60 -23.14 0.61
CA LEU A 280 -6.57 -24.59 0.81
C LEU A 280 -5.25 -25.11 1.36
N SER A 281 -4.13 -24.50 0.97
CA SER A 281 -2.80 -24.90 1.45
C SER A 281 -2.39 -24.25 2.77
N GLY A 282 -3.06 -23.17 3.18
CA GLY A 282 -2.70 -22.35 4.33
C GLY A 282 -1.45 -21.47 4.11
N PHE A 283 -1.20 -20.53 5.02
CA PHE A 283 -0.03 -19.65 4.98
C PHE A 283 1.07 -20.14 5.94
N GLY A 284 2.24 -20.52 5.41
CA GLY A 284 3.42 -20.87 6.21
C GLY A 284 3.68 -22.38 6.38
N PRO A 285 4.88 -22.76 6.87
CA PRO A 285 5.35 -24.15 6.88
C PRO A 285 4.61 -25.06 7.87
N ASP A 286 3.95 -24.49 8.87
CA ASP A 286 3.19 -25.22 9.90
C ASP A 286 1.66 -25.19 9.65
N SER A 287 1.23 -24.63 8.52
CA SER A 287 -0.19 -24.55 8.18
C SER A 287 -0.77 -25.93 7.86
N VAL A 288 -1.97 -26.18 8.36
CA VAL A 288 -2.71 -27.41 8.08
C VAL A 288 -3.54 -27.21 6.82
N GLU A 289 -3.40 -28.14 5.88
CA GLU A 289 -4.22 -28.16 4.65
C GLU A 289 -5.71 -28.19 5.00
N ARG A 290 -6.48 -27.24 4.45
CA ARG A 290 -7.93 -27.10 4.66
C ARG A 290 -8.69 -27.88 3.60
N SER A 291 -9.98 -28.15 3.81
CA SER A 291 -10.84 -28.77 2.78
C SER A 291 -11.63 -27.73 2.00
N GLY A 292 -11.90 -28.00 0.73
CA GLY A 292 -12.64 -27.11 -0.17
C GLY A 292 -14.07 -27.58 -0.50
N ALA A 293 -14.98 -26.63 -0.72
CA ALA A 293 -16.31 -26.87 -1.28
C ALA A 293 -16.75 -25.70 -2.18
N LEU A 294 -17.59 -26.00 -3.19
CA LEU A 294 -18.21 -24.98 -4.03
C LEU A 294 -19.20 -24.12 -3.25
N LEU A 295 -19.38 -22.87 -3.67
CA LEU A 295 -20.40 -21.96 -3.16
C LEU A 295 -21.83 -22.47 -3.46
N PRO A 296 -22.86 -21.92 -2.77
CA PRO A 296 -24.26 -22.19 -3.07
C PRO A 296 -24.59 -22.07 -4.56
N GLY A 297 -25.54 -22.88 -5.02
CA GLY A 297 -25.95 -22.88 -6.43
C GLY A 297 -25.04 -23.70 -7.35
N ASP A 298 -24.16 -24.53 -6.77
CA ASP A 298 -23.19 -25.38 -7.49
C ASP A 298 -22.19 -24.55 -8.31
N THR A 299 -21.66 -23.49 -7.68
CA THR A 299 -20.84 -22.47 -8.35
C THR A 299 -19.54 -22.16 -7.61
N ALA A 300 -18.64 -21.45 -8.27
CA ALA A 300 -17.47 -20.83 -7.66
C ALA A 300 -17.34 -19.38 -8.16
N GLY A 301 -16.57 -18.55 -7.47
CA GLY A 301 -16.11 -17.28 -8.02
C GLY A 301 -14.85 -17.48 -8.88
N ILE A 302 -14.53 -16.48 -9.69
CA ILE A 302 -13.29 -16.43 -10.45
C ILE A 302 -12.71 -15.03 -10.41
N THR A 303 -11.41 -14.94 -10.22
CA THR A 303 -10.63 -13.75 -10.57
C THR A 303 -9.88 -14.07 -11.86
N VAL A 304 -9.84 -13.13 -12.80
CA VAL A 304 -9.18 -13.35 -14.09
C VAL A 304 -8.35 -12.14 -14.42
N GLU A 305 -7.09 -12.37 -14.76
CA GLU A 305 -6.18 -11.36 -15.26
C GLU A 305 -6.04 -11.53 -16.78
N GLY A 306 -5.78 -10.44 -17.49
CA GLY A 306 -5.61 -10.48 -18.93
C GLY A 306 -5.10 -9.19 -19.51
N PHE A 307 -5.26 -9.05 -20.83
CA PHE A 307 -4.87 -7.84 -21.55
C PHE A 307 -5.95 -7.38 -22.51
N GLY A 308 -6.13 -6.07 -22.56
CA GLY A 308 -7.02 -5.36 -23.47
C GLY A 308 -6.23 -4.49 -24.44
N VAL A 309 -6.91 -4.01 -25.47
CA VAL A 309 -6.36 -3.05 -26.43
C VAL A 309 -7.09 -1.73 -26.26
N SER A 310 -6.35 -0.64 -26.09
CA SER A 310 -6.92 0.70 -26.01
C SER A 310 -7.60 1.07 -27.33
N SER A 311 -8.78 1.68 -27.27
CA SER A 311 -9.46 2.15 -28.49
C SER A 311 -8.73 3.31 -29.19
N GLY A 312 -7.78 3.95 -28.51
CA GLY A 312 -6.91 4.99 -29.07
C GLY A 312 -5.75 4.46 -29.92
N THR A 313 -5.48 3.14 -29.91
CA THR A 313 -4.35 2.57 -30.65
C THR A 313 -4.42 2.89 -32.14
N GLN A 314 -3.27 3.23 -32.73
CA GLN A 314 -3.15 3.38 -34.18
C GLN A 314 -2.76 2.06 -34.88
N ASN A 315 -2.50 1.00 -34.12
CA ASN A 315 -2.02 -0.29 -34.61
C ASN A 315 -2.85 -1.47 -34.06
N PRO A 316 -4.18 -1.52 -34.30
CA PRO A 316 -5.07 -2.48 -33.64
C PRO A 316 -4.74 -3.95 -33.94
N GLU A 317 -4.30 -4.28 -35.16
CA GLU A 317 -3.88 -5.64 -35.49
C GLU A 317 -2.60 -6.03 -34.75
N LEU A 318 -1.62 -5.12 -34.63
CA LEU A 318 -0.36 -5.39 -33.92
C LEU A 318 -0.59 -5.51 -32.41
N ALA A 319 -1.45 -4.66 -31.83
CA ALA A 319 -1.86 -4.73 -30.44
C ALA A 319 -2.55 -6.06 -30.12
N TYR A 320 -3.44 -6.51 -31.02
CA TYR A 320 -4.07 -7.82 -30.92
C TYR A 320 -3.06 -8.98 -30.98
N GLU A 321 -2.06 -8.90 -31.87
CA GLU A 321 -0.99 -9.90 -31.92
C GLU A 321 -0.13 -9.91 -30.64
N LEU A 322 0.12 -8.74 -30.02
CA LEU A 322 0.84 -8.63 -28.76
C LEU A 322 0.07 -9.28 -27.60
N ILE A 323 -1.23 -8.98 -27.43
CA ILE A 323 -2.02 -9.64 -26.37
C ILE A 323 -2.14 -11.16 -26.61
N LYS A 324 -2.24 -11.60 -27.87
CA LYS A 324 -2.23 -13.03 -28.20
C LYS A 324 -0.90 -13.67 -27.81
N TYR A 325 0.22 -13.02 -28.09
CA TYR A 325 1.56 -13.46 -27.68
C TYR A 325 1.63 -13.61 -26.14
N LEU A 326 1.20 -12.59 -25.39
CA LEU A 326 1.21 -12.60 -23.92
C LEU A 326 0.44 -13.79 -23.32
N THR A 327 -0.69 -14.18 -23.93
CA THR A 327 -1.48 -15.34 -23.45
C THR A 327 -0.77 -16.70 -23.61
N THR A 328 0.35 -16.76 -24.33
CA THR A 328 1.14 -17.99 -24.53
C THR A 328 2.37 -18.07 -23.64
N ARG A 329 2.60 -17.03 -22.82
CA ARG A 329 3.81 -16.92 -22.00
C ARG A 329 3.62 -17.57 -20.63
N PRO A 330 4.43 -18.58 -20.26
CA PRO A 330 4.34 -19.19 -18.94
C PRO A 330 4.72 -18.22 -17.82
N GLU A 331 5.54 -17.20 -18.11
CA GLU A 331 5.90 -16.16 -17.15
C GLU A 331 4.67 -15.32 -16.75
N VAL A 332 3.78 -15.04 -17.70
CA VAL A 332 2.53 -14.28 -17.50
C VAL A 332 1.44 -15.17 -16.92
N ALA A 333 1.32 -16.40 -17.41
CA ALA A 333 0.26 -17.32 -17.02
C ALA A 333 0.44 -17.89 -15.59
N ASN A 334 1.65 -17.83 -15.03
CA ASN A 334 1.99 -18.23 -13.66
C ASN A 334 2.21 -17.01 -12.72
N SER A 335 1.49 -15.91 -12.98
CA SER A 335 1.53 -14.65 -12.22
C SER A 335 1.36 -14.83 -10.70
N PHE A 336 2.02 -13.95 -9.93
CA PHE A 336 2.01 -13.92 -8.46
C PHE A 336 0.61 -13.93 -7.83
N ARG A 337 -0.41 -13.34 -8.49
CA ARG A 337 -1.77 -13.22 -7.95
C ARG A 337 -2.69 -14.39 -8.31
N SER A 338 -2.34 -15.20 -9.31
CA SER A 338 -3.21 -16.24 -9.86
C SER A 338 -2.67 -17.65 -9.58
N SER A 339 -3.56 -18.63 -9.43
CA SER A 339 -3.19 -20.02 -9.14
C SER A 339 -3.11 -20.91 -10.38
N SER A 340 -3.72 -20.48 -11.49
CA SER A 340 -3.87 -21.30 -12.71
C SER A 340 -3.77 -20.48 -14.00
N PRO A 341 -3.24 -21.06 -15.08
CA PRO A 341 -3.25 -20.42 -16.40
C PRO A 341 -4.67 -20.41 -16.99
N ALA A 342 -5.00 -19.36 -17.74
CA ALA A 342 -6.32 -19.27 -18.41
C ALA A 342 -6.48 -20.25 -19.59
N ARG A 343 -5.35 -20.73 -20.15
CA ARG A 343 -5.30 -21.74 -21.22
C ARG A 343 -5.04 -23.12 -20.65
N ARG A 344 -5.82 -24.10 -21.08
CA ARG A 344 -5.67 -25.53 -20.73
C ARG A 344 -4.33 -26.09 -21.20
N SER A 345 -3.84 -25.65 -22.37
CA SER A 345 -2.54 -26.06 -22.92
C SER A 345 -1.33 -25.62 -22.09
N MET A 346 -1.49 -24.60 -21.24
CA MET A 346 -0.40 -24.04 -20.42
C MET A 346 -0.29 -24.72 -19.04
N VAL A 347 -1.24 -25.58 -18.67
CA VAL A 347 -1.18 -26.32 -17.40
C VAL A 347 0.08 -27.19 -17.36
N GLY A 348 0.92 -26.96 -16.35
CA GLY A 348 2.17 -27.69 -16.13
C GLY A 348 3.36 -27.23 -17.00
N VAL A 349 3.22 -26.15 -17.77
CA VAL A 349 4.32 -25.52 -18.50
C VAL A 349 5.10 -24.59 -17.56
N GLN A 350 6.39 -24.86 -17.37
CA GLN A 350 7.28 -24.07 -16.52
C GLN A 350 8.03 -23.02 -17.32
N ALA A 351 8.29 -21.86 -16.71
CA ALA A 351 9.19 -20.83 -17.27
C ALA A 351 10.66 -21.30 -17.21
N ASP A 352 11.48 -20.90 -18.20
CA ASP A 352 12.90 -21.21 -18.22
C ASP A 352 13.64 -20.50 -17.06
N GLN A 353 14.37 -21.28 -16.26
CA GLN A 353 15.03 -20.86 -15.01
C GLN A 353 16.06 -19.71 -15.15
N VAL A 354 16.43 -19.31 -16.38
CA VAL A 354 17.49 -18.32 -16.65
C VAL A 354 17.01 -16.88 -16.48
N ASN A 355 15.71 -16.62 -16.69
CA ASN A 355 15.10 -15.30 -16.49
C ASN A 355 14.29 -15.20 -15.18
N ALA A 356 14.29 -16.28 -14.40
CA ALA A 356 13.63 -16.36 -13.11
C ALA A 356 14.46 -15.78 -11.95
N GLN A 357 15.54 -15.01 -12.22
CA GLN A 357 16.20 -14.25 -11.15
C GLN A 357 15.34 -13.07 -10.64
N GLY A 358 14.26 -12.73 -11.36
CA GLY A 358 13.21 -11.81 -10.91
C GLY A 358 11.84 -12.45 -10.61
N SER A 359 11.69 -13.74 -10.92
CA SER A 359 10.46 -14.52 -10.72
C SER A 359 10.71 -15.87 -10.03
N SER A 360 11.78 -15.95 -9.21
CA SER A 360 12.12 -17.15 -8.45
C SER A 360 11.22 -17.33 -7.24
N GLY A 361 10.18 -18.14 -7.41
CA GLY A 361 9.74 -19.07 -6.36
C GLY A 361 9.87 -20.51 -6.88
N PRO A 362 10.31 -21.51 -6.08
CA PRO A 362 10.97 -21.49 -4.79
C PRO A 362 12.45 -21.95 -4.89
N GLY A 363 13.36 -21.09 -4.46
CA GLY A 363 14.78 -21.39 -4.34
C GLY A 363 15.72 -20.19 -4.25
N GLY A 364 15.29 -19.05 -3.70
CA GLY A 364 16.20 -17.92 -3.44
C GLY A 364 15.50 -16.61 -3.12
N GLY A 365 15.61 -16.17 -1.86
CA GLY A 365 15.88 -14.77 -1.50
C GLY A 365 14.86 -13.68 -1.86
N GLY A 366 13.59 -13.89 -1.55
CA GLY A 366 12.52 -12.87 -1.49
C GLY A 366 11.36 -13.52 -0.77
N ILE A 367 10.56 -12.79 0.01
CA ILE A 367 9.50 -13.35 0.86
C ILE A 367 8.60 -14.27 0.03
N SER A 368 8.88 -15.57 0.11
CA SER A 368 8.08 -16.61 -0.46
C SER A 368 6.99 -16.87 0.58
N PHE A 369 5.84 -16.19 0.44
CA PHE A 369 4.61 -16.87 0.82
C PHE A 369 4.60 -18.12 -0.03
N SER A 370 4.84 -19.28 0.59
CA SER A 370 4.81 -20.56 -0.11
C SER A 370 3.41 -20.81 -0.65
N ARG A 371 3.07 -20.22 -1.81
CA ARG A 371 1.90 -20.59 -2.62
C ARG A 371 2.29 -21.88 -3.33
N GLY A 372 2.02 -23.02 -2.70
CA GLY A 372 2.23 -24.33 -3.31
C GLY A 372 2.95 -25.33 -2.42
N GLY A 373 2.35 -25.67 -1.28
CA GLY A 373 2.28 -27.10 -0.98
C GLY A 373 1.54 -27.79 -2.14
N ASN A 374 1.99 -28.98 -2.58
CA ASN A 374 1.16 -29.76 -3.50
C ASN A 374 -0.21 -29.96 -2.82
N LEU A 375 -1.28 -29.40 -3.40
CA LEU A 375 -2.63 -29.67 -2.94
C LEU A 375 -2.84 -31.19 -2.93
N SER A 376 -3.56 -31.67 -1.93
CA SER A 376 -4.04 -33.05 -1.95
C SER A 376 -4.84 -33.31 -3.23
N PRO A 377 -4.86 -34.56 -3.73
CA PRO A 377 -5.65 -34.91 -4.91
C PRO A 377 -7.14 -34.54 -4.80
N GLU A 378 -7.67 -34.45 -3.57
CA GLU A 378 -9.05 -34.03 -3.30
C GLU A 378 -9.23 -32.53 -3.51
N ASN A 379 -8.36 -31.71 -2.90
CA ASN A 379 -8.40 -30.26 -3.08
C ASN A 379 -8.10 -29.84 -4.52
N GLN A 380 -7.16 -30.52 -5.20
CA GLN A 380 -6.93 -30.27 -6.63
C GLN A 380 -8.19 -30.58 -7.46
N ALA A 381 -8.91 -31.66 -7.15
CA ALA A 381 -10.15 -31.98 -7.86
C ALA A 381 -11.25 -30.94 -7.62
N ILE A 382 -11.34 -30.36 -6.42
CA ILE A 382 -12.26 -29.26 -6.12
C ILE A 382 -11.89 -27.99 -6.89
N VAL A 383 -10.60 -27.66 -6.99
CA VAL A 383 -10.14 -26.51 -7.79
C VAL A 383 -10.47 -26.72 -9.27
N ASP A 384 -10.17 -27.90 -9.83
CA ASP A 384 -10.49 -28.23 -11.22
C ASP A 384 -12.00 -28.15 -11.49
N GLU A 385 -12.83 -28.64 -10.56
CA GLU A 385 -14.29 -28.55 -10.64
C GLU A 385 -14.78 -27.09 -10.53
N ALA A 386 -14.20 -26.30 -9.63
CA ALA A 386 -14.51 -24.89 -9.44
C ALA A 386 -14.24 -24.09 -10.72
N ILE A 387 -13.12 -24.33 -11.41
CA ILE A 387 -12.79 -23.63 -12.67
C ILE A 387 -13.86 -23.88 -13.75
N GLU A 388 -14.38 -25.11 -13.84
CA GLU A 388 -15.43 -25.44 -14.83
C GLU A 388 -16.81 -24.84 -14.48
N LYS A 389 -17.06 -24.64 -13.18
CA LYS A 389 -18.32 -24.13 -12.63
C LYS A 389 -18.30 -22.66 -12.23
N ALA A 390 -17.17 -21.97 -12.41
CA ALA A 390 -17.05 -20.61 -11.94
C ALA A 390 -17.98 -19.64 -12.67
N LEU A 391 -18.49 -18.65 -11.93
CA LEU A 391 -19.22 -17.52 -12.48
C LEU A 391 -18.23 -16.60 -13.19
N PRO A 392 -18.32 -16.40 -14.52
CA PRO A 392 -17.47 -15.43 -15.18
C PRO A 392 -17.80 -14.01 -14.73
N LEU A 393 -16.85 -13.08 -14.83
CA LEU A 393 -17.04 -11.68 -14.43
C LEU A 393 -18.19 -11.00 -15.21
N SER A 394 -18.51 -11.47 -16.42
CA SER A 394 -19.68 -11.01 -17.18
C SER A 394 -21.03 -11.30 -16.50
N GLU A 395 -21.08 -12.31 -15.61
CA GLU A 395 -22.24 -12.64 -14.77
C GLU A 395 -22.26 -11.89 -13.44
N MET A 396 -21.16 -11.19 -13.11
CA MET A 396 -20.99 -10.33 -11.94
C MET A 396 -21.26 -8.85 -12.23
N ARG A 397 -21.65 -8.49 -13.47
CA ARG A 397 -21.93 -7.10 -13.83
C ARG A 397 -22.99 -6.48 -12.91
N PHE A 398 -22.70 -5.28 -12.45
CA PHE A 398 -23.55 -4.46 -11.57
C PHE A 398 -23.74 -4.99 -10.14
N THR A 399 -22.97 -5.98 -9.69
CA THR A 399 -23.08 -6.49 -8.29
C THR A 399 -22.55 -5.51 -7.25
N ASP A 400 -21.68 -4.58 -7.65
CA ASP A 400 -21.15 -3.46 -6.85
C ASP A 400 -22.23 -2.45 -6.43
N TYR A 401 -23.36 -2.41 -7.12
CA TYR A 401 -24.52 -1.61 -6.72
C TYR A 401 -25.34 -2.26 -5.59
N ILE A 402 -25.27 -3.59 -5.42
CA ILE A 402 -26.04 -4.29 -4.39
C ILE A 402 -25.52 -3.99 -2.98
N THR A 403 -24.21 -3.82 -2.83
CA THR A 403 -23.62 -3.44 -1.54
C THR A 403 -24.07 -2.05 -1.11
N ILE A 404 -24.22 -1.10 -2.04
CA ILE A 404 -24.79 0.23 -1.78
C ILE A 404 -26.28 0.12 -1.40
N ALA A 405 -27.03 -0.75 -2.08
CA ALA A 405 -28.43 -1.01 -1.72
C ALA A 405 -28.57 -1.50 -0.28
N LEU A 406 -27.69 -2.43 0.14
CA LEU A 406 -27.64 -2.94 1.51
C LEU A 406 -27.27 -1.85 2.53
N GLN A 407 -26.34 -0.95 2.18
CA GLN A 407 -25.99 0.21 3.00
C GLN A 407 -27.19 1.14 3.17
N ALA A 408 -27.89 1.51 2.09
CA ALA A 408 -29.08 2.37 2.17
C ALA A 408 -30.22 1.72 3.01
N MET A 409 -30.39 0.39 2.91
CA MET A 409 -31.34 -0.32 3.78
C MET A 409 -30.94 -0.27 5.26
N ARG A 410 -29.64 -0.35 5.56
CA ARG A 410 -29.08 -0.31 6.92
C ARG A 410 -29.12 1.10 7.52
N ASP A 411 -28.61 2.08 6.79
CA ASP A 411 -28.27 3.41 7.30
C ASP A 411 -29.44 4.39 7.15
N ASP A 412 -30.14 4.33 6.01
CA ASP A 412 -31.31 5.19 5.74
C ASP A 412 -32.65 4.53 6.12
N GLY A 413 -32.61 3.26 6.53
CA GLY A 413 -33.79 2.49 6.93
C GLY A 413 -34.77 2.21 5.79
N LEU A 414 -34.27 2.20 4.54
CA LEU A 414 -35.07 1.86 3.36
C LEU A 414 -35.46 0.37 3.36
N ASP A 415 -36.65 0.06 2.84
CA ASP A 415 -37.00 -1.33 2.54
C ASP A 415 -36.30 -1.79 1.25
N ALA A 416 -36.08 -3.10 1.11
CA ALA A 416 -35.33 -3.69 -0.01
C ALA A 416 -35.87 -3.28 -1.39
N HIS A 417 -37.19 -3.17 -1.54
CA HIS A 417 -37.81 -2.76 -2.80
C HIS A 417 -37.48 -1.29 -3.13
N SER A 418 -37.60 -0.39 -2.15
CA SER A 418 -37.24 1.02 -2.32
C SER A 418 -35.76 1.21 -2.62
N ALA A 419 -34.87 0.54 -1.86
CA ALA A 419 -33.42 0.63 -2.05
C ALA A 419 -32.99 0.09 -3.43
N LEU A 420 -33.53 -1.05 -3.86
CA LEU A 420 -33.24 -1.62 -5.19
C LEU A 420 -33.75 -0.74 -6.33
N GLN A 421 -34.91 -0.08 -6.18
CA GLN A 421 -35.41 0.85 -7.19
C GLN A 421 -34.57 2.11 -7.33
N GLU A 422 -34.08 2.64 -6.21
CA GLU A 422 -33.23 3.83 -6.20
C GLU A 422 -31.89 3.53 -6.87
N ILE A 423 -31.21 2.48 -6.44
CA ILE A 423 -29.89 2.13 -6.96
C ILE A 423 -29.96 1.62 -8.42
N GLU A 424 -31.07 1.01 -8.86
CA GLU A 424 -31.28 0.66 -10.28
C GLU A 424 -31.31 1.92 -11.15
N GLN A 425 -31.95 3.00 -10.69
CA GLN A 425 -31.97 4.27 -11.43
C GLN A 425 -30.58 4.89 -11.53
N GLU A 426 -29.78 4.80 -10.46
CA GLU A 426 -28.40 5.26 -10.47
C GLU A 426 -27.51 4.44 -11.40
N ALA A 427 -27.60 3.11 -11.36
CA ALA A 427 -26.89 2.23 -12.29
C ALA A 427 -27.28 2.52 -13.75
N ILE A 428 -28.58 2.73 -14.03
CA ILE A 428 -29.06 3.13 -15.36
C ILE A 428 -28.48 4.49 -15.77
N ALA A 429 -28.42 5.47 -14.87
CA ALA A 429 -27.83 6.77 -15.14
C ALA A 429 -26.32 6.70 -15.37
N ALA A 430 -25.62 5.83 -14.65
CA ALA A 430 -24.19 5.60 -14.80
C ALA A 430 -23.85 5.04 -16.19
N VAL A 431 -24.56 3.99 -16.62
CA VAL A 431 -24.34 3.44 -17.98
C VAL A 431 -24.77 4.41 -19.09
N GLN A 432 -25.79 5.26 -18.86
CA GLN A 432 -26.15 6.34 -19.79
C GLN A 432 -25.04 7.38 -19.89
N THR A 433 -24.43 7.76 -18.77
CA THR A 433 -23.29 8.69 -18.73
C THR A 433 -22.11 8.13 -19.53
N ALA A 434 -21.82 6.84 -19.38
CA ALA A 434 -20.83 6.14 -20.17
C ALA A 434 -21.16 6.15 -21.68
N ASP A 435 -22.39 5.81 -22.05
CA ASP A 435 -22.84 5.82 -23.45
C ASP A 435 -22.73 7.22 -24.08
N ASP A 436 -23.11 8.27 -23.35
CA ASP A 436 -22.98 9.65 -23.79
C ASP A 436 -21.50 10.04 -24.01
N ARG A 437 -20.62 9.60 -23.11
CA ARG A 437 -19.18 9.86 -23.19
C ARG A 437 -18.54 9.25 -24.43
N ARG A 438 -18.99 8.08 -24.86
CA ARG A 438 -18.54 7.43 -26.10
C ARG A 438 -18.65 8.33 -27.33
N SER A 439 -19.65 9.20 -27.37
CA SER A 439 -19.88 10.10 -28.52
C SER A 439 -18.89 11.27 -28.58
N THR A 440 -18.23 11.58 -27.47
CA THR A 440 -17.31 12.73 -27.31
C THR A 440 -15.87 12.33 -27.05
N VAL A 441 -15.62 11.07 -26.69
CA VAL A 441 -14.29 10.60 -26.30
C VAL A 441 -13.31 10.61 -27.49
N ALA A 442 -12.12 11.13 -27.25
CA ALA A 442 -10.98 11.02 -28.14
C ALA A 442 -9.78 10.54 -27.33
N ILE A 443 -9.49 9.23 -27.39
CA ILE A 443 -8.33 8.65 -26.72
C ILE A 443 -7.14 8.75 -27.67
N SER A 444 -6.07 9.38 -27.19
CA SER A 444 -4.77 9.38 -27.84
C SER A 444 -3.80 8.68 -26.90
N ILE A 445 -3.03 7.74 -27.43
CA ILE A 445 -1.97 7.10 -26.65
C ILE A 445 -0.89 8.12 -26.34
N VAL A 446 -0.43 8.15 -25.09
CA VAL A 446 0.75 8.91 -24.67
C VAL A 446 1.95 8.34 -25.41
N PRO A 447 2.65 9.13 -26.24
CA PRO A 447 3.80 8.61 -26.96
C PRO A 447 4.90 8.22 -25.97
N PRO A 448 5.67 7.15 -26.24
CA PRO A 448 6.87 6.86 -25.47
C PRO A 448 7.76 8.11 -25.38
N PRO A 449 8.35 8.41 -24.21
CA PRO A 449 9.29 9.51 -24.08
C PRO A 449 10.44 9.29 -25.08
N GLU A 450 10.83 10.36 -25.79
CA GLU A 450 11.95 10.28 -26.72
C GLU A 450 13.22 9.92 -25.93
N PRO A 451 14.06 8.97 -26.42
CA PRO A 451 15.30 8.62 -25.75
C PRO A 451 16.16 9.89 -25.57
N VAL A 452 16.55 10.20 -24.34
CA VAL A 452 17.35 11.40 -24.09
C VAL A 452 18.73 11.22 -24.73
N VAL A 453 19.01 12.00 -25.78
CA VAL A 453 20.30 11.99 -26.46
C VAL A 453 21.27 12.87 -25.68
N LEU A 454 22.06 12.24 -24.80
CA LEU A 454 23.12 12.92 -24.02
C LEU A 454 24.19 13.50 -24.95
N ALA A 455 24.62 14.73 -24.68
CA ALA A 455 25.77 15.32 -25.36
C ALA A 455 27.08 14.61 -24.93
N PRO A 456 28.17 14.72 -25.72
CA PRO A 456 29.43 14.08 -25.36
C PRO A 456 29.97 14.57 -24.01
N GLY A 457 30.01 13.68 -23.01
CA GLY A 457 30.48 13.97 -21.65
C GLY A 457 29.36 14.22 -20.63
N GLU A 458 28.09 14.28 -21.06
CA GLU A 458 26.95 14.31 -20.16
C GLU A 458 26.60 12.93 -19.63
N VAL A 459 26.01 12.89 -18.44
CA VAL A 459 25.56 11.67 -17.75
C VAL A 459 24.06 11.73 -17.51
N ALA A 460 23.42 10.56 -17.46
CA ALA A 460 22.06 10.41 -16.96
C ALA A 460 22.14 9.89 -15.51
N LEU A 461 21.37 10.50 -14.61
CA LEU A 461 21.23 10.02 -13.23
C LEU A 461 19.98 9.16 -13.11
N ASN A 462 20.10 7.98 -12.51
CA ASN A 462 18.96 7.16 -12.11
C ASN A 462 18.67 7.40 -10.64
N PHE A 463 17.55 8.05 -10.36
CA PHE A 463 17.15 8.46 -9.01
C PHE A 463 15.90 7.71 -8.56
N GLY A 464 16.00 7.01 -7.43
CA GLY A 464 14.89 6.26 -6.84
C GLY A 464 14.26 6.98 -5.65
N MET A 465 12.93 7.10 -5.62
CA MET A 465 12.20 7.55 -4.43
C MET A 465 11.49 6.40 -3.74
N ALA A 466 11.98 5.96 -2.58
CA ALA A 466 11.30 4.95 -1.79
C ALA A 466 10.18 5.60 -0.99
N SER A 467 8.93 5.27 -1.33
CA SER A 467 7.78 5.59 -0.49
C SER A 467 7.65 4.52 0.61
N SER A 468 7.53 4.94 1.87
CA SER A 468 7.33 4.03 3.01
C SER A 468 5.98 3.29 2.97
N PHE A 469 5.12 3.62 2.01
CA PHE A 469 3.83 2.99 1.76
C PHE A 469 3.64 2.77 0.26
N ILE A 470 2.99 1.68 -0.12
CA ILE A 470 2.41 1.51 -1.46
C ILE A 470 1.40 2.63 -1.62
N VAL A 471 1.61 3.54 -2.58
CA VAL A 471 0.60 4.55 -2.93
C VAL A 471 -0.55 3.80 -3.60
N ILE A 472 -1.53 3.37 -2.80
CA ILE A 472 -2.81 2.88 -3.32
C ILE A 472 -3.68 4.11 -3.54
N GLY A 473 -3.46 4.77 -4.67
CA GLY A 473 -4.19 5.96 -5.12
C GLY A 473 -4.16 6.06 -6.64
N PRO A 474 -5.01 6.91 -7.25
CA PRO A 474 -5.17 6.93 -8.70
C PRO A 474 -3.84 7.32 -9.38
N GLY A 475 -3.27 6.41 -10.17
CA GLY A 475 -2.24 6.73 -11.15
C GLY A 475 -0.82 6.19 -10.92
N GLY A 476 -0.48 5.59 -9.77
CA GLY A 476 0.78 4.84 -9.58
C GLY A 476 2.09 5.61 -9.81
N GLY A 477 1.99 6.90 -10.09
CA GLY A 477 3.10 7.82 -10.28
C GLY A 477 3.51 8.47 -8.97
N LEU A 478 4.63 9.19 -9.02
CA LEU A 478 5.09 9.96 -7.87
C LEU A 478 4.08 11.09 -7.59
N PRO A 479 3.80 11.42 -6.32
CA PRO A 479 3.04 12.62 -6.00
C PRO A 479 3.68 13.83 -6.67
N ASN A 480 2.87 14.70 -7.26
CA ASN A 480 3.33 15.90 -7.98
C ASN A 480 4.28 15.59 -9.15
N GLN A 481 4.03 14.53 -9.93
CA GLN A 481 4.87 14.12 -11.08
C GLN A 481 5.29 15.28 -11.99
N GLU A 482 4.38 16.20 -12.35
CA GLU A 482 4.72 17.36 -13.19
C GLU A 482 5.83 18.25 -12.58
N GLN A 483 5.85 18.39 -11.24
CA GLN A 483 6.88 19.16 -10.54
C GLN A 483 8.22 18.42 -10.54
N TRP A 484 8.20 17.09 -10.39
CA TRP A 484 9.39 16.25 -10.51
C TRP A 484 9.99 16.28 -11.91
N ASP A 485 9.15 16.19 -12.95
CA ASP A 485 9.58 16.26 -14.34
C ASP A 485 10.18 17.64 -14.65
N GLN A 486 9.53 18.71 -14.20
CA GLN A 486 10.02 20.08 -14.39
C GLN A 486 11.36 20.29 -13.68
N LEU A 487 11.50 19.87 -12.42
CA LEU A 487 12.76 20.00 -11.69
C LEU A 487 13.89 19.19 -12.33
N SER A 488 13.59 17.99 -12.79
CA SER A 488 14.56 17.12 -13.48
C SER A 488 15.08 17.77 -14.76
N GLN A 489 14.19 18.37 -15.55
CA GLN A 489 14.55 19.12 -16.76
C GLN A 489 15.35 20.37 -16.43
N ASP A 490 14.94 21.14 -15.41
CA ASP A 490 15.63 22.35 -15.00
C ASP A 490 17.03 22.03 -14.45
N PHE A 491 17.17 20.96 -13.68
CA PHE A 491 18.47 20.50 -13.19
C PHE A 491 19.38 20.07 -14.33
N ALA A 492 18.91 19.21 -15.23
CA ALA A 492 19.69 18.78 -16.40
C ALA A 492 20.07 19.96 -17.32
N ALA A 493 19.23 20.99 -17.42
CA ALA A 493 19.54 22.18 -18.22
C ALA A 493 20.60 23.09 -17.59
N ASN A 494 20.80 23.01 -16.27
CA ASN A 494 21.65 23.93 -15.51
C ASN A 494 22.90 23.27 -14.88
N ASP A 495 22.95 21.93 -14.80
CA ASP A 495 24.10 21.20 -14.31
C ASP A 495 25.17 21.05 -15.41
N PRO A 496 26.47 21.18 -15.08
CA PRO A 496 27.53 21.08 -16.08
C PRO A 496 27.78 19.65 -16.61
N ASP A 497 27.38 18.62 -15.87
CA ASP A 497 27.69 17.22 -16.18
C ASP A 497 26.43 16.38 -16.46
N VAL A 498 25.26 16.77 -15.95
CA VAL A 498 24.03 15.97 -16.03
C VAL A 498 23.18 16.41 -17.21
N GLY A 499 22.95 15.50 -18.17
CA GLY A 499 22.07 15.72 -19.33
C GLY A 499 20.66 15.16 -19.15
N ALA A 500 20.44 14.31 -18.14
CA ALA A 500 19.13 13.75 -17.80
C ALA A 500 19.06 13.31 -16.34
N VAL A 501 17.87 13.39 -15.74
CA VAL A 501 17.56 12.73 -14.47
C VAL A 501 16.32 11.87 -14.68
N ASN A 502 16.48 10.57 -14.48
CA ASN A 502 15.40 9.59 -14.52
C ASN A 502 14.90 9.42 -13.08
N VAL A 503 13.71 9.95 -12.80
CA VAL A 503 13.06 9.85 -11.49
C VAL A 503 12.10 8.68 -11.51
N GLU A 504 12.31 7.70 -10.64
CA GLU A 504 11.45 6.52 -10.52
C GLU A 504 11.00 6.31 -9.08
N GLN A 505 9.86 5.64 -8.88
CA GLN A 505 9.55 5.04 -7.60
C GLN A 505 10.56 3.91 -7.32
N ALA A 506 11.26 3.99 -6.18
CA ALA A 506 12.30 3.05 -5.86
C ALA A 506 11.72 1.67 -5.54
N GLN A 507 12.30 0.64 -6.14
CA GLN A 507 11.98 -0.75 -5.86
C GLN A 507 13.17 -1.38 -5.12
N GLY A 508 12.98 -1.76 -3.86
CA GLY A 508 14.02 -2.34 -3.01
C GLY A 508 13.63 -2.29 -1.53
N GLN A 509 14.03 -3.30 -0.76
CA GLN A 509 13.72 -3.40 0.67
C GLN A 509 14.95 -3.12 1.55
N SER A 510 16.15 -3.10 0.96
CA SER A 510 17.42 -2.88 1.65
C SER A 510 18.24 -1.76 1.00
N LEU A 511 19.19 -1.19 1.74
CA LEU A 511 20.16 -0.22 1.20
C LEU A 511 20.99 -0.81 0.06
N GLU A 512 21.27 -2.11 0.08
CA GLU A 512 22.01 -2.81 -0.98
C GLU A 512 21.21 -2.85 -2.28
N ASP A 513 19.95 -3.30 -2.26
CA ASP A 513 19.10 -3.37 -3.46
C ASP A 513 18.93 -2.00 -4.11
N LEU A 514 18.70 -0.98 -3.28
CA LEU A 514 18.53 0.39 -3.73
C LEU A 514 19.84 0.93 -4.34
N ALA A 515 20.99 0.65 -3.73
CA ALA A 515 22.28 1.08 -4.25
C ALA A 515 22.75 0.32 -5.49
N GLN A 516 22.20 -0.86 -5.76
CA GLN A 516 22.44 -1.61 -7.01
C GLN A 516 21.62 -1.05 -8.18
N ASN A 517 20.42 -0.54 -7.92
CA ASN A 517 19.48 -0.11 -8.97
C ASN A 517 19.50 1.39 -9.26
N TYR A 518 19.93 2.22 -8.30
CA TYR A 518 19.88 3.68 -8.41
C TYR A 518 21.24 4.30 -8.08
N ASP A 519 21.59 5.40 -8.75
CA ASP A 519 22.81 6.16 -8.43
C ASP A 519 22.65 6.95 -7.12
N CYS A 520 21.44 7.42 -6.85
CA CYS A 520 21.02 7.97 -5.57
C CYS A 520 19.54 7.71 -5.32
N PHE A 521 19.15 7.73 -4.05
CA PHE A 521 17.77 7.45 -3.68
C PHE A 521 17.36 8.18 -2.40
N THR A 522 16.06 8.34 -2.20
CA THR A 522 15.48 8.84 -0.95
C THR A 522 14.72 7.76 -0.21
N LEU A 523 14.75 7.83 1.12
CA LEU A 523 13.90 7.04 2.00
C LEU A 523 13.03 7.95 2.85
N GLY A 524 11.79 7.51 3.12
CA GLY A 524 10.91 8.17 4.08
C GLY A 524 11.31 7.99 5.54
N TYR A 525 12.48 7.41 5.83
CA TYR A 525 12.98 7.14 7.17
C TYR A 525 14.50 7.22 7.24
N ASN A 526 15.05 7.24 8.47
CA ASN A 526 16.50 7.15 8.69
C ASN A 526 16.98 5.69 8.73
N ALA A 527 17.66 5.23 7.68
CA ALA A 527 18.31 3.92 7.61
C ALA A 527 19.73 3.89 8.19
N VAL A 528 20.24 4.98 8.76
CA VAL A 528 21.55 5.03 9.43
C VAL A 528 21.34 4.63 10.90
N SER A 529 21.52 3.35 11.21
CA SER A 529 21.50 2.83 12.59
C SER A 529 22.89 2.38 13.05
N GLY A 530 23.06 2.15 14.37
CA GLY A 530 24.32 1.67 14.95
C GLY A 530 24.81 0.32 14.40
N ASP A 531 23.89 -0.48 13.85
CA ASP A 531 24.15 -1.83 13.36
C ASP A 531 24.07 -1.93 11.82
N SER A 532 23.78 -0.84 11.10
CA SER A 532 23.58 -0.88 9.64
C SER A 532 24.86 -1.20 8.86
N ASP A 533 24.79 -2.10 7.86
CA ASP A 533 25.85 -2.15 6.84
C ASP A 533 25.71 -0.96 5.89
N LEU A 534 26.67 -0.04 5.98
CA LEU A 534 26.73 1.17 5.17
C LEU A 534 27.69 1.02 3.98
N SER A 535 28.17 -0.20 3.69
CA SER A 535 29.15 -0.47 2.63
C SER A 535 28.64 -0.19 1.22
N SER A 536 27.32 -0.25 1.02
CA SER A 536 26.63 -0.01 -0.25
C SER A 536 26.38 1.48 -0.55
N ILE A 537 26.63 2.37 0.40
CA ILE A 537 26.43 3.83 0.27
C ILE A 537 27.71 4.61 0.56
N LEU A 538 27.76 5.86 0.10
CA LEU A 538 28.89 6.76 0.35
C LEU A 538 28.65 7.67 1.55
N SER A 539 29.70 7.90 2.33
CA SER A 539 29.71 9.00 3.30
C SER A 539 29.61 10.33 2.56
N LEU A 540 28.75 11.22 3.07
CA LEU A 540 28.49 12.51 2.47
C LEU A 540 29.45 13.62 2.91
N ASP A 541 30.32 13.39 3.90
CA ASP A 541 31.22 14.43 4.40
C ASP A 541 32.09 15.07 3.30
N PRO A 542 32.66 14.34 2.33
CA PRO A 542 33.41 14.95 1.22
C PRO A 542 32.57 15.92 0.38
N PHE A 543 31.29 15.62 0.18
CA PHE A 543 30.38 16.47 -0.58
C PHE A 543 29.91 17.67 0.25
N LEU A 544 29.48 17.43 1.49
CA LEU A 544 29.01 18.49 2.40
C LEU A 544 30.11 19.51 2.71
N ASP A 545 31.37 19.08 2.84
CA ASP A 545 32.50 19.96 3.15
C ASP A 545 32.92 20.84 1.94
N THR A 546 32.50 20.48 0.72
CA THR A 546 32.79 21.24 -0.51
C THR A 546 31.60 22.04 -1.02
N ASP A 547 30.39 21.74 -0.57
CA ASP A 547 29.17 22.45 -0.92
C ASP A 547 29.05 23.79 -0.20
N VAL A 548 29.33 24.87 -0.92
CA VAL A 548 29.22 26.25 -0.41
C VAL A 548 27.80 26.69 -0.09
N ASN A 549 26.79 25.97 -0.61
CA ASN A 549 25.38 26.25 -0.43
C ASN A 549 24.76 25.38 0.68
N PHE A 550 25.56 24.52 1.33
CA PHE A 550 25.15 23.75 2.49
C PHE A 550 25.80 24.28 3.77
N SER A 551 24.99 24.41 4.82
CA SER A 551 25.47 24.80 6.16
C SER A 551 24.95 23.81 7.17
N ARG A 552 25.86 23.14 7.89
CA ARG A 552 25.50 22.24 9.01
C ARG A 552 24.68 22.95 10.10
N ASN A 553 24.87 24.27 10.26
CA ASN A 553 24.11 25.08 11.22
C ASN A 553 22.69 25.43 10.75
N ASP A 554 22.38 25.21 9.47
CA ASP A 554 21.04 25.43 8.93
C ASP A 554 20.15 24.19 9.13
N VAL A 555 20.73 23.02 9.40
CA VAL A 555 19.99 21.80 9.71
C VAL A 555 19.39 21.90 11.11
N ILE A 556 18.12 21.51 11.25
CA ILE A 556 17.34 21.67 12.48
C ILE A 556 17.82 20.67 13.55
N GLY A 557 18.25 21.21 14.69
CA GLY A 557 18.65 20.50 15.90
C GLY A 557 19.52 19.25 15.69
N THR A 558 19.11 18.12 16.27
CA THR A 558 19.88 16.87 16.23
C THR A 558 19.68 16.07 14.95
N THR A 559 18.90 16.55 13.98
CA THR A 559 18.55 15.81 12.75
C THR A 559 19.79 15.32 12.01
N LEU A 560 20.80 16.18 11.80
CA LEU A 560 22.04 15.76 11.13
C LEU A 560 22.84 14.76 11.95
N ILE A 561 22.81 14.85 13.28
CA ILE A 561 23.53 13.95 14.19
C ILE A 561 22.96 12.54 14.11
N GLN A 562 21.63 12.41 13.95
CA GLN A 562 20.98 11.11 13.77
C GLN A 562 21.41 10.38 12.48
N LEU A 563 21.93 11.11 11.49
CA LEU A 563 22.43 10.56 10.24
C LEU A 563 23.94 10.25 10.29
N GLN A 564 24.54 10.29 11.49
CA GLN A 564 25.95 10.00 11.70
C GLN A 564 26.18 8.61 12.31
N HIS A 565 27.14 7.90 11.73
CA HIS A 565 27.67 6.65 12.26
C HIS A 565 29.20 6.66 12.07
N ASP A 566 29.96 6.20 13.07
CA ASP A 566 31.43 6.27 13.08
C ASP A 566 32.02 7.68 12.83
N ASN A 567 31.38 8.72 13.38
CA ASN A 567 31.71 10.14 13.13
C ASN A 567 31.66 10.57 11.66
N LYS A 568 30.95 9.83 10.81
CA LYS A 568 30.72 10.18 9.41
C LYS A 568 29.25 10.43 9.17
N THR A 569 28.95 11.39 8.30
CA THR A 569 27.57 11.63 7.83
C THR A 569 27.28 10.70 6.64
N TRP A 570 26.18 9.95 6.67
CA TRP A 570 25.86 8.94 5.64
C TRP A 570 24.62 9.27 4.80
N ALA A 571 23.82 10.23 5.23
CA ALA A 571 22.62 10.65 4.51
C ALA A 571 22.42 12.17 4.59
N LEU A 572 21.75 12.73 3.57
CA LEU A 572 21.35 14.13 3.54
C LEU A 572 19.94 14.24 4.13
N PRO A 573 19.71 15.09 5.15
CA PRO A 573 18.37 15.31 5.66
C PRO A 573 17.58 16.18 4.67
N ILE A 574 16.45 15.65 4.20
CA ILE A 574 15.54 16.32 3.25
C ILE A 574 14.38 16.94 4.03
N GLY A 575 13.71 16.14 4.87
CA GLY A 575 12.53 16.55 5.63
C GLY A 575 12.41 15.85 6.98
N ILE A 576 11.49 16.33 7.81
CA ILE A 576 11.19 15.85 9.16
C ILE A 576 9.70 15.49 9.21
N GLN A 577 9.41 14.28 9.66
CA GLN A 577 8.06 13.76 9.86
C GLN A 577 7.76 13.74 11.34
N ALA A 578 7.26 14.85 11.89
CA ALA A 578 6.95 14.93 13.31
C ALA A 578 5.53 14.46 13.60
N GLN A 579 5.38 13.68 14.68
CA GLN A 579 4.09 13.35 15.26
C GLN A 579 3.52 14.59 15.98
N VAL A 580 2.27 14.91 15.68
CA VAL A 580 1.53 16.08 16.19
C VAL A 580 0.13 15.64 16.64
N LEU A 581 -0.64 16.58 17.20
CA LEU A 581 -2.04 16.36 17.55
C LEU A 581 -2.91 17.10 16.53
N ARG A 582 -4.02 16.47 16.14
CA ARG A 582 -5.11 17.10 15.39
C ARG A 582 -6.32 17.20 16.29
N TYR A 583 -7.02 18.33 16.22
CA TYR A 583 -8.24 18.55 16.99
C TYR A 583 -9.37 19.13 16.14
N ASP A 584 -10.60 18.85 16.55
CA ASP A 584 -11.81 19.38 15.92
C ASP A 584 -12.23 20.72 16.55
N ILE A 585 -12.29 21.76 15.73
CA ILE A 585 -12.58 23.12 16.19
C ILE A 585 -14.01 23.24 16.72
N ASP A 586 -14.98 22.53 16.13
CA ASP A 586 -16.37 22.58 16.55
C ASP A 586 -16.60 21.84 17.86
N GLN A 587 -15.95 20.70 18.09
CA GLN A 587 -16.02 19.99 19.36
C GLN A 587 -15.53 20.86 20.52
N PHE A 588 -14.41 21.56 20.34
CA PHE A 588 -13.90 22.53 21.32
C PHE A 588 -14.87 23.71 21.53
N ASN A 589 -15.36 24.32 20.44
CA ASN A 589 -16.30 25.44 20.52
C ASN A 589 -17.63 25.04 21.20
N ASN A 590 -18.16 23.85 20.88
CA ASN A 590 -19.39 23.31 21.45
C ASN A 590 -19.22 22.99 22.94
N ALA A 591 -18.03 22.56 23.37
CA ALA A 591 -17.67 22.37 24.77
C ALA A 591 -17.35 23.68 25.51
N GLY A 592 -17.19 24.80 24.78
CA GLY A 592 -16.76 26.06 25.37
C GLY A 592 -15.32 26.00 25.90
N VAL A 593 -14.50 25.09 25.37
CA VAL A 593 -13.09 24.89 25.72
C VAL A 593 -12.25 25.79 24.82
N PRO A 594 -11.26 26.54 25.36
CA PRO A 594 -10.32 27.30 24.54
C PRO A 594 -9.62 26.38 23.52
N LEU A 595 -9.48 26.86 22.28
CA LEU A 595 -8.75 26.12 21.25
C LEU A 595 -7.27 25.95 21.67
N PRO A 596 -6.67 24.77 21.48
CA PRO A 596 -5.26 24.55 21.78
C PRO A 596 -4.35 25.43 20.90
N ASP A 597 -3.33 26.01 21.52
CA ASP A 597 -2.24 26.71 20.84
C ASP A 597 -0.94 25.92 21.01
N ASN A 598 0.00 26.08 20.07
CA ASN A 598 1.32 25.47 20.19
C ASN A 598 2.00 25.90 21.49
N GLY A 599 2.52 24.93 22.23
CA GLY A 599 3.15 25.19 23.52
C GLY A 599 2.21 25.23 24.74
N TRP A 600 0.93 24.90 24.57
CA TRP A 600 0.03 24.58 25.69
C TRP A 600 0.62 23.54 26.65
N THR A 601 0.20 23.60 27.90
CA THR A 601 0.76 22.86 29.02
C THR A 601 0.04 21.52 29.24
N VAL A 602 0.68 20.60 29.97
CA VAL A 602 0.03 19.35 30.40
C VAL A 602 -1.23 19.57 31.24
N ASP A 603 -1.30 20.67 32.00
CA ASP A 603 -2.49 21.05 32.77
C ASP A 603 -3.63 21.47 31.82
N GLU A 604 -3.34 22.32 30.82
CA GLU A 604 -4.32 22.73 29.80
C GLU A 604 -4.81 21.55 28.96
N PHE A 605 -3.94 20.59 28.64
CA PHE A 605 -4.31 19.35 27.96
C PHE A 605 -5.28 18.52 28.80
N ALA A 606 -4.96 18.27 30.07
CA ALA A 606 -5.84 17.50 30.96
C ALA A 606 -7.20 18.18 31.18
N ASP A 607 -7.19 19.50 31.41
CA ASP A 607 -8.41 20.30 31.57
C ASP A 607 -9.28 20.26 30.29
N ALA A 608 -8.67 20.26 29.11
CA ALA A 608 -9.37 20.14 27.84
C ALA A 608 -10.01 18.75 27.69
N LEU A 609 -9.29 17.66 28.00
CA LEU A 609 -9.85 16.31 27.94
C LEU A 609 -11.07 16.14 28.87
N GLU A 610 -10.95 16.59 30.12
CA GLU A 610 -12.05 16.52 31.10
C GLU A 610 -13.27 17.33 30.63
N SER A 611 -13.04 18.53 30.11
CA SER A 611 -14.12 19.42 29.64
C SER A 611 -14.81 18.89 28.39
N LEU A 612 -14.04 18.34 27.44
CA LEU A 612 -14.57 17.72 26.23
C LEU A 612 -15.40 16.47 26.54
N GLN A 613 -14.96 15.66 27.51
CA GLN A 613 -15.63 14.41 27.88
C GLN A 613 -17.12 14.63 28.25
N TYR A 614 -17.45 15.76 28.89
CA TYR A 614 -18.83 16.08 29.27
C TYR A 614 -19.79 16.09 28.07
N ASN A 615 -19.32 16.52 26.91
CA ASN A 615 -20.12 16.58 25.68
C ASN A 615 -20.06 15.28 24.86
N LEU A 616 -18.96 14.53 24.98
CA LEU A 616 -18.71 13.31 24.20
C LEU A 616 -19.34 12.06 24.82
N GLY A 617 -19.80 12.12 26.07
CA GLY A 617 -20.44 10.98 26.75
C GLY A 617 -19.43 9.89 27.08
N ASP A 618 -19.64 8.68 26.55
CA ASP A 618 -18.75 7.53 26.78
C ASP A 618 -17.56 7.50 25.77
N THR A 619 -17.57 8.37 24.77
CA THR A 619 -16.48 8.48 23.79
C THR A 619 -15.31 9.25 24.38
N ALA A 620 -14.10 8.68 24.33
CA ALA A 620 -12.90 9.34 24.83
C ALA A 620 -12.57 10.61 24.05
N ALA A 621 -12.19 11.66 24.77
CA ALA A 621 -11.79 12.94 24.18
C ALA A 621 -10.53 12.83 23.30
N PHE A 622 -9.54 12.03 23.71
CA PHE A 622 -8.34 11.75 22.93
C PHE A 622 -8.35 10.32 22.40
N GLN A 623 -8.33 10.18 21.07
CA GLN A 623 -8.35 8.89 20.38
C GLN A 623 -7.09 8.78 19.51
N PRO A 624 -5.98 8.25 20.06
CA PRO A 624 -4.74 8.12 19.30
C PRO A 624 -4.85 7.05 18.20
N ILE A 625 -4.24 7.33 17.05
CA ILE A 625 -4.05 6.41 15.92
C ILE A 625 -2.55 6.10 15.83
N ASP A 626 -2.04 5.50 16.90
CA ASP A 626 -0.63 5.10 17.02
C ASP A 626 -0.56 3.79 17.84
N PRO A 627 -0.45 2.63 17.16
CA PRO A 627 -0.48 1.33 17.83
C PRO A 627 0.78 1.05 18.67
N SER A 628 1.78 1.92 18.61
CA SER A 628 3.04 1.70 19.32
C SER A 628 3.08 2.16 20.76
N GLY A 629 2.13 3.02 21.16
CA GLY A 629 2.15 3.66 22.48
C GLY A 629 3.14 4.83 22.61
N ASN A 630 3.79 5.29 21.54
CA ASN A 630 4.72 6.43 21.60
C ASN A 630 4.07 7.71 22.13
N TYR A 631 2.79 7.94 21.79
CA TYR A 631 2.00 9.04 22.35
C TYR A 631 2.00 9.05 23.89
N LEU A 632 1.99 7.88 24.55
CA LEU A 632 2.07 7.78 26.00
C LEU A 632 3.46 8.17 26.51
N LEU A 633 4.52 7.70 25.86
CA LEU A 633 5.90 8.05 26.24
C LEU A 633 6.16 9.55 26.11
N MET A 634 5.64 10.18 25.05
CA MET A 634 5.73 11.61 24.86
C MET A 634 4.97 12.39 25.95
N LEU A 635 3.76 11.95 26.30
CA LEU A 635 3.01 12.53 27.42
C LEU A 635 3.75 12.32 28.74
N ILE A 636 4.25 11.12 29.05
CA ILE A 636 4.99 10.82 30.28
C ILE A 636 6.22 11.74 30.42
N ALA A 637 6.95 11.98 29.34
CA ALA A 637 8.03 12.96 29.30
C ALA A 637 7.54 14.39 29.59
N ALA A 638 6.43 14.83 29.01
CA ALA A 638 5.83 16.12 29.34
C ALA A 638 5.41 16.20 30.83
N TYR A 639 4.92 15.12 31.43
CA TYR A 639 4.64 15.05 32.87
C TYR A 639 5.91 14.93 33.75
N GLY A 640 7.10 14.85 33.14
CA GLY A 640 8.39 14.89 33.81
C GLY A 640 9.04 13.54 34.09
N GLY A 641 8.47 12.45 33.58
CA GLY A 641 9.03 11.09 33.69
C GLY A 641 9.87 10.72 32.48
N LEU A 642 10.89 9.88 32.66
CA LEU A 642 11.71 9.39 31.55
C LEU A 642 12.00 7.89 31.75
N PRO A 643 11.01 7.01 31.47
CA PRO A 643 11.17 5.58 31.70
C PRO A 643 12.26 4.97 30.82
N ILE A 644 12.43 5.49 29.60
CA ILE A 644 13.49 5.12 28.66
C ILE A 644 14.14 6.40 28.16
N ASP A 645 15.45 6.55 28.39
CA ASP A 645 16.24 7.68 27.88
C ASP A 645 17.05 7.24 26.65
N TYR A 646 16.55 7.57 25.46
CA TYR A 646 17.17 7.28 24.17
C TYR A 646 18.39 8.16 23.85
N ARG A 647 18.79 9.08 24.75
CA ARG A 647 20.01 9.89 24.56
C ARG A 647 21.28 9.12 24.91
N THR A 648 21.16 7.95 25.54
CA THR A 648 22.27 7.04 25.79
C THR A 648 22.18 5.83 24.87
N ASP A 649 23.33 5.24 24.56
CA ASP A 649 23.42 4.00 23.79
C ASP A 649 24.24 2.96 24.58
N PRO A 650 23.63 1.84 25.03
CA PRO A 650 22.20 1.54 24.92
C PRO A 650 21.31 2.49 25.76
N PRO A 651 19.98 2.54 25.52
CA PRO A 651 19.06 3.42 26.25
C PRO A 651 19.09 3.19 27.76
N THR A 652 18.98 4.27 28.56
CA THR A 652 18.96 4.15 30.02
C THR A 652 17.54 3.88 30.49
N ILE A 653 17.35 2.80 31.26
CA ILE A 653 16.07 2.39 31.81
C ILE A 653 15.89 2.95 33.23
N ASN A 654 14.74 3.57 33.49
CA ASN A 654 14.47 4.21 34.78
C ASN A 654 12.97 4.19 35.18
N TYR A 655 12.33 3.03 35.10
CA TYR A 655 10.90 2.89 35.40
C TYR A 655 10.56 3.16 36.87
N THR A 656 11.50 2.92 37.79
CA THR A 656 11.26 3.00 39.25
C THR A 656 11.60 4.36 39.88
N ASP A 657 12.13 5.31 39.11
CA ASP A 657 12.39 6.65 39.66
C ASP A 657 11.08 7.31 40.11
N PRO A 658 11.01 7.92 41.31
CA PRO A 658 9.77 8.47 41.83
C PRO A 658 9.09 9.47 40.89
N ALA A 659 9.85 10.32 40.17
CA ALA A 659 9.26 11.26 39.22
C ALA A 659 8.73 10.54 37.98
N THR A 660 9.40 9.47 37.54
CA THR A 660 8.93 8.63 36.43
C THR A 660 7.66 7.86 36.78
N VAL A 661 7.61 7.23 37.95
CA VAL A 661 6.39 6.55 38.42
C VAL A 661 5.22 7.53 38.55
N ASP A 662 5.47 8.71 39.12
CA ASP A 662 4.42 9.72 39.28
C ASP A 662 3.91 10.26 37.94
N ALA A 663 4.79 10.43 36.95
CA ALA A 663 4.39 10.83 35.59
C ALA A 663 3.62 9.72 34.86
N ILE A 664 4.08 8.46 34.93
CA ILE A 664 3.37 7.30 34.39
C ILE A 664 1.97 7.23 34.97
N ARG A 665 1.85 7.34 36.30
CA ARG A 665 0.55 7.29 36.98
C ARG A 665 -0.39 8.39 36.49
N GLN A 666 0.09 9.64 36.40
CA GLN A 666 -0.73 10.76 35.93
C GLN A 666 -1.25 10.56 34.51
N VAL A 667 -0.41 10.08 33.58
CA VAL A 667 -0.82 9.84 32.19
C VAL A 667 -1.78 8.66 32.09
N LEU A 668 -1.48 7.54 32.75
CA LEU A 668 -2.33 6.36 32.69
C LEU A 668 -3.65 6.54 33.46
N ASP A 669 -3.70 7.42 34.47
CA ASP A 669 -4.96 7.81 35.10
C ASP A 669 -5.91 8.50 34.11
N LEU A 670 -5.40 9.28 33.13
CA LEU A 670 -6.23 9.85 32.07
C LEU A 670 -6.88 8.75 31.22
N ALA A 671 -6.09 7.74 30.85
CA ALA A 671 -6.57 6.57 30.11
C ALA A 671 -7.59 5.76 30.91
N LYS A 672 -7.27 5.47 32.18
CA LYS A 672 -8.12 4.71 33.11
C LYS A 672 -9.47 5.40 33.40
N ASN A 673 -9.49 6.73 33.39
CA ASN A 673 -10.71 7.52 33.55
C ASN A 673 -11.50 7.70 32.23
N GLY A 674 -11.07 7.08 31.13
CA GLY A 674 -11.77 7.10 29.85
C GLY A 674 -11.51 8.34 29.00
N TYR A 675 -10.58 9.22 29.39
CA TYR A 675 -10.25 10.43 28.62
C TYR A 675 -9.35 10.13 27.40
N ILE A 676 -8.61 9.04 27.46
CA ILE A 676 -7.79 8.53 26.36
C ILE A 676 -8.33 7.15 25.97
N ASN A 677 -8.63 6.96 24.68
CA ASN A 677 -8.93 5.63 24.15
C ASN A 677 -7.66 4.78 24.21
N TYR A 678 -7.59 3.90 25.21
CA TYR A 678 -6.45 3.02 25.44
C TYR A 678 -6.71 1.65 24.82
N GLN A 679 -5.76 1.18 24.03
CA GLN A 679 -5.73 -0.18 23.49
C GLN A 679 -4.57 -0.94 24.16
N GLU A 680 -4.71 -2.26 24.31
CA GLU A 680 -3.65 -3.10 24.88
C GLU A 680 -2.36 -2.99 24.04
N LEU A 681 -1.24 -2.71 24.70
CA LEU A 681 0.06 -2.43 24.05
C LEU A 681 1.08 -3.57 24.20
N GLY A 682 0.96 -4.38 25.25
CA GLY A 682 1.83 -5.51 25.60
C GLY A 682 1.23 -6.88 25.27
N GLY A 683 0.14 -6.92 24.51
CA GLY A 683 -0.52 -8.13 24.00
C GLY A 683 -0.06 -8.53 22.59
N ASN A 684 -0.55 -9.68 22.10
CA ASN A 684 -0.28 -10.17 20.73
C ASN A 684 -1.17 -9.49 19.65
N SER A 685 -2.09 -8.62 20.05
CA SER A 685 -3.05 -7.97 19.16
C SER A 685 -2.47 -6.68 18.59
N PHE A 686 -2.20 -6.68 17.28
CA PHE A 686 -1.79 -5.48 16.56
C PHE A 686 -2.98 -4.94 15.76
N SER A 687 -3.70 -3.94 16.32
CA SER A 687 -4.82 -3.32 15.61
C SER A 687 -4.38 -2.05 14.87
N ILE A 688 -4.36 -2.09 13.53
CA ILE A 688 -4.35 -0.87 12.71
C ILE A 688 -5.80 -0.41 12.54
N ARG A 689 -6.13 0.79 13.02
CA ARG A 689 -7.41 1.43 12.72
C ARG A 689 -7.33 2.05 11.33
N VAL A 690 -7.87 1.37 10.32
CA VAL A 690 -8.13 1.96 8.99
C VAL A 690 -9.52 2.60 9.08
N GLY A 691 -9.64 3.88 8.72
CA GLY A 691 -10.79 4.75 9.02
C GLY A 691 -12.16 4.10 8.78
N GLY A 692 -13.06 4.25 9.76
CA GLY A 692 -14.45 3.82 9.71
C GLY A 692 -15.43 4.99 9.80
N GLU A 693 -16.69 4.75 9.43
CA GLU A 693 -17.77 5.74 9.21
C GLU A 693 -18.17 6.62 10.43
N ASP A 694 -17.75 6.31 11.66
CA ASP A 694 -18.13 7.06 12.89
C ASP A 694 -17.09 8.11 13.34
N ASP A 695 -16.47 8.76 12.36
CA ASP A 695 -15.29 9.59 12.55
C ASP A 695 -15.64 11.03 13.03
N THR A 696 -16.92 11.37 13.15
CA THR A 696 -17.43 12.72 13.53
C THR A 696 -17.33 13.03 15.03
N ALA A 697 -17.03 12.03 15.88
CA ALA A 697 -16.97 12.17 17.33
C ALA A 697 -15.54 12.34 17.91
N ILE A 698 -14.51 12.42 17.07
CA ILE A 698 -13.10 12.50 17.51
C ILE A 698 -12.73 13.96 17.82
N ALA A 699 -12.59 14.32 19.10
CA ALA A 699 -12.20 15.67 19.49
C ALA A 699 -10.68 15.93 19.35
N ILE A 700 -9.84 14.97 19.73
CA ILE A 700 -8.39 15.01 19.57
C ILE A 700 -7.90 13.64 19.06
N THR A 701 -6.99 13.63 18.09
CA THR A 701 -6.28 12.45 17.60
C THR A 701 -4.79 12.74 17.36
N THR A 702 -3.98 11.70 17.25
CA THR A 702 -2.61 11.82 16.74
C THR A 702 -2.63 12.00 15.23
N ASP A 703 -1.63 12.70 14.71
CA ASP A 703 -1.38 12.87 13.28
C ASP A 703 0.13 12.90 13.01
N SER A 704 0.57 12.63 11.78
CA SER A 704 1.99 12.69 11.40
C SER A 704 2.16 13.57 10.17
N LEU A 705 3.16 14.45 10.23
CA LEU A 705 3.55 15.33 9.12
C LEU A 705 4.37 14.55 8.08
N SER A 706 3.76 13.51 7.50
CA SER A 706 4.41 12.59 6.57
C SER A 706 4.32 13.08 5.12
N PRO A 707 5.40 12.96 4.32
CA PRO A 707 5.42 13.36 2.91
C PRO A 707 4.44 12.57 2.05
N PHE A 708 3.95 11.42 2.54
CA PHE A 708 3.06 10.49 1.83
C PHE A 708 1.80 10.12 2.62
N SER A 709 1.39 10.95 3.59
CA SER A 709 0.12 10.72 4.31
C SER A 709 -1.08 11.07 3.42
N PHE A 710 -2.05 10.15 3.36
CA PHE A 710 -3.43 10.51 3.05
C PHE A 710 -3.88 11.46 4.17
N ARG A 711 -3.85 12.76 3.92
CA ARG A 711 -4.49 13.72 4.81
C ARG A 711 -5.99 13.39 4.82
N ARG A 712 -6.55 13.18 6.01
CA ARG A 712 -8.00 13.24 6.24
C ARG A 712 -8.49 14.55 5.62
N GLY A 713 -9.25 14.44 4.52
CA GLY A 713 -9.75 15.59 3.74
C GLY A 713 -9.07 15.89 2.40
N GLY A 714 -8.24 14.99 1.86
CA GLY A 714 -7.71 15.12 0.49
C GLY A 714 -6.76 16.31 0.29
N PRO A 715 -6.43 16.65 -0.97
CA PRO A 715 -5.63 17.85 -1.29
C PRO A 715 -6.32 19.12 -0.77
N PRO A 716 -5.57 20.20 -0.45
CA PRO A 716 -6.17 21.48 -0.10
C PRO A 716 -7.15 21.93 -1.18
N GLY A 717 -8.45 21.99 -0.85
CA GLY A 717 -9.52 22.31 -1.79
C GLY A 717 -10.42 21.15 -2.21
N SER A 718 -10.25 19.95 -1.63
CA SER A 718 -11.30 18.92 -1.67
C SER A 718 -12.43 19.32 -0.73
N ASP A 719 -13.68 19.18 -1.17
CA ASP A 719 -14.90 19.63 -0.48
C ASP A 719 -15.25 18.78 0.78
N SER A 720 -14.26 18.32 1.56
CA SER A 720 -14.53 17.79 2.90
C SER A 720 -14.63 18.95 3.89
N ASN A 721 -15.72 18.95 4.64
CA ASN A 721 -16.08 19.96 5.63
C ASN A 721 -15.26 19.76 6.93
N ASP A 722 -13.94 19.52 6.84
CA ASP A 722 -13.11 19.18 7.99
C ASP A 722 -12.64 20.44 8.74
N ASN A 723 -13.46 20.90 9.68
CA ASN A 723 -13.13 22.00 10.60
C ASN A 723 -12.10 21.55 11.68
N THR A 724 -10.93 21.06 11.25
CA THR A 724 -9.87 20.55 12.12
C THR A 724 -8.58 21.36 12.02
N ALA A 725 -7.79 21.41 13.09
CA ALA A 725 -6.50 22.08 13.13
C ALA A 725 -5.42 21.22 13.80
N ILE A 726 -4.15 21.57 13.58
CA ILE A 726 -2.98 20.85 14.09
C ILE A 726 -2.33 21.65 15.22
N VAL A 727 -1.87 20.96 16.26
CA VAL A 727 -1.13 21.52 17.39
C VAL A 727 -0.01 20.58 17.83
N THR A 728 1.06 21.11 18.42
CA THR A 728 2.10 20.28 19.06
C THR A 728 1.55 19.51 20.26
N TYR A 729 2.23 18.44 20.68
CA TYR A 729 1.99 17.85 22.00
C TYR A 729 2.17 18.88 23.13
N PRO A 730 1.50 18.69 24.29
CA PRO A 730 1.63 19.60 25.40
C PRO A 730 3.06 19.64 25.94
N ARG A 731 3.48 20.81 26.40
CA ARG A 731 4.80 21.03 26.99
C ARG A 731 4.82 20.64 28.45
N GLY A 732 5.94 20.02 28.83
CA GLY A 732 6.22 19.69 30.21
C GLY A 732 6.98 20.77 30.98
N THR A 733 7.01 20.60 32.29
CA THR A 733 7.78 21.49 33.19
C THR A 733 9.25 21.11 33.29
N THR A 734 9.59 19.86 32.96
CA THR A 734 10.96 19.30 33.05
C THR A 734 11.50 18.91 31.68
N TYR A 735 10.73 18.14 30.91
CA TYR A 735 11.06 17.75 29.54
C TYR A 735 9.98 18.24 28.58
N ASN A 736 10.37 18.53 27.34
CA ASN A 736 9.41 18.45 26.24
C ASN A 736 9.62 17.12 25.51
N ALA A 737 8.66 16.73 24.69
CA ALA A 737 8.73 15.50 23.93
C ALA A 737 8.41 15.75 22.46
N ILE A 738 9.11 15.02 21.59
CA ILE A 738 8.80 14.94 20.16
C ILE A 738 9.10 13.52 19.69
N SER A 739 8.25 12.97 18.82
CA SER A 739 8.61 11.83 17.99
C SER A 739 8.68 12.30 16.54
N TYR A 740 9.76 11.95 15.85
CA TYR A 740 9.87 12.23 14.43
C TYR A 740 10.76 11.24 13.70
N ASN A 741 10.50 11.10 12.41
CA ASN A 741 11.39 10.43 11.46
C ASN A 741 12.03 11.46 10.52
N THR A 742 13.16 11.09 9.91
CA THR A 742 13.87 11.95 8.95
C THR A 742 13.72 11.36 7.56
N VAL A 743 13.26 12.17 6.60
CA VAL A 743 13.35 11.85 5.17
C VAL A 743 14.79 12.07 4.75
N THR A 744 15.40 11.05 4.17
CA THR A 744 16.85 10.98 3.96
C THR A 744 17.19 10.75 2.48
N GLY A 745 18.28 11.34 2.01
CA GLY A 745 18.86 11.10 0.69
C GLY A 745 20.22 10.40 0.78
N TYR A 746 20.44 9.37 -0.04
CA TYR A 746 21.63 8.53 -0.06
C TYR A 746 22.30 8.53 -1.43
N VAL A 747 23.63 8.45 -1.45
CA VAL A 747 24.43 8.27 -2.66
C VAL A 747 24.99 6.85 -2.66
N SER A 748 24.74 6.11 -3.73
CA SER A 748 25.17 4.72 -3.87
C SER A 748 26.68 4.61 -4.03
N ALA A 749 27.29 3.60 -3.43
CA ALA A 749 28.72 3.31 -3.58
C ALA A 749 29.10 2.91 -5.02
N ASN A 750 28.14 2.39 -5.78
CA ASN A 750 28.30 1.98 -7.16
C ASN A 750 27.94 3.07 -8.19
N ALA A 751 27.52 4.26 -7.73
CA ALA A 751 27.16 5.36 -8.63
C ALA A 751 28.35 5.73 -9.52
N GLU A 752 28.13 5.81 -10.84
CA GLU A 752 29.19 6.20 -11.77
C GLU A 752 29.60 7.67 -11.58
N ASN A 753 28.66 8.51 -11.11
CA ASN A 753 28.83 9.96 -10.93
C ASN A 753 28.27 10.43 -9.57
N PRO A 754 28.95 10.08 -8.45
CA PRO A 754 28.44 10.36 -7.12
C PRO A 754 28.37 11.86 -6.77
N GLU A 755 29.22 12.71 -7.38
CA GLU A 755 29.14 14.16 -7.23
C GLU A 755 27.86 14.73 -7.85
N ALA A 756 27.44 14.21 -9.01
CA ALA A 756 26.22 14.63 -9.68
C ALA A 756 24.99 14.19 -8.88
N CYS A 757 25.03 12.98 -8.32
CA CYS A 757 24.01 12.47 -7.39
C CYS A 757 23.84 13.35 -6.15
N TYR A 758 24.94 13.72 -5.50
CA TYR A 758 24.88 14.62 -4.36
C TYR A 758 24.28 15.99 -4.73
N ARG A 759 24.66 16.55 -5.89
CA ARG A 759 24.08 17.83 -6.35
C ARG A 759 22.58 17.71 -6.57
N TRP A 760 22.11 16.62 -7.17
CA TRP A 760 20.69 16.33 -7.34
C TRP A 760 19.95 16.23 -6.00
N LEU A 761 20.45 15.43 -5.04
CA LEU A 761 19.88 15.34 -3.70
C LEU A 761 19.87 16.70 -2.97
N SER A 762 20.93 17.49 -3.12
CA SER A 762 20.98 18.83 -2.56
C SER A 762 20.00 19.79 -3.22
N GLU A 763 19.66 19.59 -4.49
CA GLU A 763 18.65 20.39 -5.17
C GLU A 763 17.26 20.03 -4.66
N ILE A 764 16.92 18.74 -4.60
CA ILE A 764 15.66 18.26 -4.01
C ILE A 764 15.46 18.81 -2.59
N ALA A 765 16.50 18.81 -1.76
CA ALA A 765 16.44 19.32 -0.39
C ALA A 765 16.15 20.84 -0.29
N ARG A 766 16.15 21.59 -1.41
CA ARG A 766 15.78 23.02 -1.48
C ARG A 766 14.38 23.27 -2.02
N HIS A 767 13.68 22.23 -2.46
CA HIS A 767 12.35 22.30 -3.07
C HIS A 767 11.30 21.64 -2.17
N PRO A 768 10.93 22.27 -1.04
CA PRO A 768 9.97 21.70 -0.09
C PRO A 768 8.54 21.60 -0.63
N GLU A 769 8.25 22.20 -1.78
CA GLU A 769 6.99 21.99 -2.52
C GLU A 769 6.81 20.57 -3.07
N LEU A 770 7.91 19.82 -3.26
CA LEU A 770 7.85 18.47 -3.83
C LEU A 770 7.32 17.43 -2.84
N TYR A 771 7.35 17.72 -1.55
CA TYR A 771 7.01 16.77 -0.48
C TYR A 771 6.21 17.41 0.64
N SER A 772 5.27 16.67 1.21
CA SER A 772 4.38 17.15 2.28
C SER A 772 4.95 16.92 3.68
N ALA A 773 6.22 17.26 3.90
CA ALA A 773 6.92 17.13 5.18
C ALA A 773 7.55 18.46 5.61
N MET A 774 7.87 18.58 6.90
CA MET A 774 8.59 19.75 7.41
C MET A 774 10.00 19.79 6.81
N PRO A 775 10.46 20.90 6.21
CA PRO A 775 11.82 20.98 5.68
C PRO A 775 12.85 20.76 6.79
N ALA A 776 13.91 19.99 6.52
CA ALA A 776 14.95 19.75 7.53
C ALA A 776 15.89 20.96 7.74
N ARG A 777 15.74 22.02 6.95
CA ARG A 777 16.55 23.24 6.99
C ARG A 777 15.75 24.41 7.53
N THR A 778 16.32 25.12 8.49
CA THR A 778 15.71 26.27 9.16
C THR A 778 15.40 27.40 8.16
N SER A 779 16.29 27.62 7.20
CA SER A 779 16.12 28.63 6.14
C SER A 779 14.88 28.42 5.27
N LEU A 780 14.39 27.19 5.14
CA LEU A 780 13.24 26.83 4.29
C LEU A 780 11.90 26.86 5.03
N LEU A 781 11.88 26.95 6.36
CA LEU A 781 10.62 26.95 7.13
C LEU A 781 9.70 28.14 6.84
N SER A 782 10.28 29.22 6.30
CA SER A 782 9.55 30.44 5.91
C SER A 782 9.47 30.63 4.40
N ASP A 783 9.80 29.60 3.61
CA ASP A 783 9.70 29.67 2.16
C ASP A 783 8.22 29.78 1.74
N PRO A 784 7.85 30.76 0.88
CA PRO A 784 6.49 30.88 0.38
C PRO A 784 5.96 29.61 -0.31
N SER A 785 6.82 28.76 -0.89
CA SER A 785 6.40 27.50 -1.52
C SER A 785 5.82 26.52 -0.50
N VAL A 786 6.33 26.51 0.73
CA VAL A 786 5.79 25.71 1.84
C VAL A 786 4.37 26.15 2.17
N THR A 787 4.14 27.45 2.32
CA THR A 787 2.79 28.00 2.57
C THR A 787 1.84 27.71 1.42
N ALA A 788 2.32 27.83 0.17
CA ALA A 788 1.50 27.64 -1.02
C ALA A 788 1.03 26.18 -1.20
N VAL A 789 1.87 25.21 -0.83
CA VAL A 789 1.56 23.78 -0.99
C VAL A 789 0.89 23.21 0.27
N GLN A 790 1.32 23.63 1.45
CA GLN A 790 0.96 22.97 2.70
C GLN A 790 -0.06 23.76 3.56
N GLY A 791 -0.29 25.04 3.26
CA GLY A 791 -1.21 25.93 3.96
C GLY A 791 -0.55 26.87 4.97
N GLU A 792 -1.19 28.01 5.30
CA GLU A 792 -0.66 29.01 6.26
C GLU A 792 -0.53 28.43 7.68
N ASP A 793 -1.46 27.57 8.10
CA ASP A 793 -1.52 27.03 9.47
C ASP A 793 -0.29 26.16 9.83
N LEU A 794 0.28 25.43 8.85
CA LEU A 794 1.44 24.57 9.09
C LEU A 794 2.76 25.33 9.24
N SER A 795 2.87 26.52 8.62
CA SER A 795 4.10 27.32 8.71
C SER A 795 4.42 27.76 10.15
N GLY A 796 3.38 28.07 10.95
CA GLY A 796 3.52 28.35 12.38
C GLY A 796 3.98 27.13 13.16
N VAL A 797 3.32 25.99 12.94
CA VAL A 797 3.64 24.71 13.58
C VAL A 797 5.08 24.28 13.30
N TYR A 798 5.59 24.46 12.08
CA TYR A 798 6.97 24.11 11.74
C TYR A 798 8.01 24.93 12.50
N ASN A 799 7.75 26.23 12.69
CA ASN A 799 8.65 27.06 13.51
C ASN A 799 8.65 26.59 14.98
N ASP A 800 7.48 26.23 15.51
CA ASP A 800 7.37 25.72 16.88
C ASP A 800 8.02 24.34 17.05
N LEU A 801 7.85 23.44 16.09
CA LEU A 801 8.56 22.15 16.06
C LEU A 801 10.07 22.33 15.93
N ALA A 802 10.54 23.27 15.11
CA ALA A 802 11.97 23.55 15.01
C ALA A 802 12.54 24.09 16.32
N ASN A 803 11.79 24.96 17.01
CA ASN A 803 12.17 25.43 18.34
C ASN A 803 12.18 24.29 19.36
N LEU A 804 11.21 23.37 19.28
CA LEU A 804 11.12 22.19 20.13
C LEU A 804 12.32 21.26 19.92
N ILE A 805 12.66 20.92 18.68
CA ILE A 805 13.80 20.06 18.33
C ILE A 805 15.14 20.68 18.75
N ASN A 806 15.26 22.01 18.73
CA ASN A 806 16.46 22.73 19.16
C ASN A 806 16.57 22.92 20.69
N ASP A 807 15.49 22.70 21.46
CA ASP A 807 15.50 22.85 22.91
C ASP A 807 16.27 21.67 23.55
N PRO A 808 17.34 21.92 24.33
CA PRO A 808 18.14 20.86 24.96
C PRO A 808 17.37 20.01 25.98
N ASN A 809 16.20 20.46 26.44
CA ASN A 809 15.32 19.69 27.33
C ASN A 809 14.28 18.85 26.58
N THR A 810 14.29 18.87 25.24
CA THR A 810 13.41 18.02 24.44
C THR A 810 13.97 16.61 24.31
N ILE A 811 13.13 15.64 24.62
CA ILE A 811 13.39 14.21 24.40
C ILE A 811 12.84 13.83 23.03
N THR A 812 13.71 13.26 22.19
CA THR A 812 13.33 12.71 20.90
C THR A 812 13.07 11.22 21.04
N PHE A 813 11.84 10.81 20.78
CA PHE A 813 11.43 9.41 20.74
C PHE A 813 11.53 8.87 19.32
N PRO A 814 12.15 7.70 19.09
CA PRO A 814 12.16 7.10 17.76
C PRO A 814 10.73 6.74 17.35
N GLU A 815 10.36 6.97 16.10
CA GLU A 815 9.12 6.38 15.58
C GLU A 815 9.22 4.85 15.58
N SER A 816 8.10 4.22 15.90
CA SER A 816 8.03 2.86 16.44
C SER A 816 8.16 1.75 15.42
N PHE A 817 8.30 2.12 14.15
CA PHE A 817 8.62 1.24 13.05
C PHE A 817 9.94 1.68 12.42
N ARG A 818 11.05 1.41 13.11
CA ARG A 818 12.36 1.45 12.45
C ARG A 818 12.41 0.29 11.45
N GLN A 819 12.09 0.54 10.18
CA GLN A 819 12.50 -0.38 9.11
C GLN A 819 14.02 -0.59 9.23
N GLY A 820 14.44 -1.84 9.51
CA GLY A 820 15.84 -2.19 9.76
C GLY A 820 16.34 -2.08 11.21
N GLY A 821 15.45 -1.88 12.20
CA GLY A 821 15.80 -1.97 13.63
C GLY A 821 16.19 -3.38 14.08
N SER A 822 16.93 -3.50 15.18
CA SER A 822 17.33 -4.81 15.69
C SER A 822 16.12 -5.55 16.27
N PRO A 823 15.98 -6.87 16.03
CA PRO A 823 15.02 -7.71 16.76
C PRO A 823 15.10 -7.53 18.29
N ALA A 824 16.27 -7.15 18.79
CA ALA A 824 16.49 -6.89 20.21
C ALA A 824 15.71 -5.68 20.74
N ASP A 825 15.38 -4.70 19.88
CA ASP A 825 14.69 -3.48 20.29
C ASP A 825 13.21 -3.72 20.62
N PHE A 826 12.57 -4.73 20.01
CA PHE A 826 11.15 -5.03 20.20
C PHE A 826 10.77 -5.41 21.63
N ALA A 827 11.67 -6.09 22.36
CA ALA A 827 11.39 -6.49 23.74
C ALA A 827 11.79 -5.40 24.77
N LEU A 828 12.47 -4.32 24.36
CA LEU A 828 12.97 -3.29 25.29
C LEU A 828 11.84 -2.54 26.00
N ASP A 829 10.73 -2.26 25.31
CA ASP A 829 9.58 -1.56 25.88
C ASP A 829 8.39 -2.49 26.21
N PHE A 830 8.49 -3.78 25.88
CA PHE A 830 7.44 -4.78 26.12
C PHE A 830 6.98 -4.80 27.57
N TRP A 831 7.89 -4.96 28.53
CA TRP A 831 7.52 -5.07 29.95
C TRP A 831 6.97 -3.75 30.52
N LEU A 832 7.41 -2.61 29.97
CA LEU A 832 6.86 -1.31 30.34
C LEU A 832 5.40 -1.21 29.85
N LYS A 833 5.13 -1.58 28.60
CA LYS A 833 3.78 -1.61 28.02
C LYS A 833 2.87 -2.60 28.76
N ARG A 834 3.37 -3.79 29.08
CA ARG A 834 2.63 -4.77 29.90
C ARG A 834 2.26 -4.20 31.28
N ALA A 835 3.17 -3.45 31.92
CA ALA A 835 2.86 -2.76 33.17
C ALA A 835 1.75 -1.69 32.99
N PHE A 836 1.69 -1.02 31.83
CA PHE A 836 0.62 -0.08 31.50
C PHE A 836 -0.72 -0.83 31.35
N ASP A 837 -0.75 -1.92 30.57
CA ASP A 837 -1.96 -2.73 30.36
C ASP A 837 -2.51 -3.25 31.68
N ARG A 838 -1.64 -3.81 32.52
CA ARG A 838 -1.99 -4.32 33.85
C ARG A 838 -2.62 -3.24 34.73
N TYR A 839 -2.13 -2.01 34.64
CA TYR A 839 -2.64 -0.90 35.44
C TYR A 839 -3.98 -0.35 34.93
N VAL A 840 -4.10 -0.17 33.61
CA VAL A 840 -5.27 0.44 32.96
C VAL A 840 -6.42 -0.55 32.85
N LEU A 841 -6.14 -1.78 32.40
CA LEU A 841 -7.14 -2.81 32.08
C LEU A 841 -7.44 -3.76 33.24
N GLU A 842 -6.44 -4.03 34.10
CA GLU A 842 -6.53 -5.06 35.14
C GLU A 842 -6.48 -4.52 36.59
N ASP A 843 -6.50 -3.20 36.77
CA ASP A 843 -6.44 -2.53 38.08
C ASP A 843 -5.22 -2.92 38.95
N ALA A 844 -4.11 -3.32 38.33
CA ALA A 844 -2.89 -3.71 39.04
C ALA A 844 -2.20 -2.53 39.76
N ASP A 845 -1.26 -2.82 40.66
CA ASP A 845 -0.46 -1.79 41.33
C ASP A 845 0.73 -1.37 40.45
N ILE A 846 0.69 -0.16 39.90
CA ILE A 846 1.71 0.35 38.98
C ILE A 846 3.13 0.33 39.57
N GLN A 847 3.29 0.53 40.88
CA GLN A 847 4.63 0.51 41.51
C GLN A 847 5.23 -0.89 41.43
N VAL A 848 4.42 -1.92 41.73
CA VAL A 848 4.84 -3.32 41.70
C VAL A 848 5.15 -3.76 40.26
N GLU A 849 4.28 -3.40 39.32
CA GLU A 849 4.45 -3.76 37.92
C GLU A 849 5.68 -3.08 37.30
N LEU A 850 5.96 -1.80 37.62
CA LEU A 850 7.16 -1.09 37.13
C LEU A 850 8.47 -1.61 37.76
N GLU A 851 8.46 -2.01 39.04
CA GLU A 851 9.61 -2.65 39.68
C GLU A 851 9.96 -3.97 38.99
N GLN A 852 8.93 -4.77 38.67
CA GLN A 852 9.09 -6.04 37.97
C GLN A 852 9.55 -5.82 36.52
N ALA A 853 8.93 -4.87 35.82
CA ALA A 853 9.30 -4.53 34.44
C ALA A 853 10.75 -4.05 34.34
N GLN A 854 11.22 -3.22 35.28
CA GLN A 854 12.60 -2.73 35.25
C GLN A 854 13.60 -3.87 35.43
N GLN A 855 13.28 -4.82 36.31
CA GLN A 855 14.12 -6.00 36.52
C GLN A 855 14.21 -6.82 35.24
N TYR A 856 13.07 -7.13 34.59
CA TYR A 856 13.04 -7.89 33.34
C TYR A 856 13.77 -7.18 32.21
N THR A 857 13.52 -5.89 31.99
CA THR A 857 14.24 -5.13 30.95
C THR A 857 15.74 -5.10 31.22
N THR A 858 16.18 -4.94 32.48
CA THR A 858 17.61 -4.91 32.82
C THR A 858 18.29 -6.27 32.61
N ASP A 859 17.62 -7.36 32.98
CA ASP A 859 18.13 -8.72 32.78
C ASP A 859 18.21 -9.05 31.28
N TYR A 860 17.19 -8.65 30.52
CA TYR A 860 17.16 -8.77 29.07
C TYR A 860 18.29 -7.98 28.40
N MET A 861 18.45 -6.70 28.75
CA MET A 861 19.54 -5.85 28.26
C MET A 861 20.92 -6.45 28.57
N THR A 862 21.09 -7.06 29.73
CA THR A 862 22.35 -7.75 30.09
C THR A 862 22.62 -8.94 29.17
N CYS A 863 21.57 -9.67 28.79
CA CYS A 863 21.68 -10.82 27.89
C CYS A 863 21.96 -10.40 26.43
N ILE A 864 21.21 -9.44 25.88
CA ILE A 864 21.40 -8.98 24.48
C ILE A 864 22.79 -8.36 24.27
N ASN A 865 23.33 -7.66 25.27
CA ASN A 865 24.69 -7.10 25.23
C ASN A 865 25.79 -8.18 25.14
N SER A 866 25.45 -9.46 25.35
CA SER A 866 26.36 -10.59 25.18
C SER A 866 26.28 -11.26 23.81
N LEU A 867 25.25 -10.91 23.02
CA LEU A 867 25.07 -11.40 21.66
C LEU A 867 26.01 -10.66 20.68
N PRO A 868 26.37 -11.26 19.55
CA PRO A 868 27.00 -10.53 18.45
C PRO A 868 26.12 -9.34 18.00
N PRO A 869 26.70 -8.28 17.41
CA PRO A 869 25.92 -7.23 16.76
C PRO A 869 24.97 -7.82 15.72
N TYR A 870 23.77 -7.26 15.62
CA TYR A 870 22.82 -7.62 14.58
C TYR A 870 23.36 -7.16 13.23
N ASP A 871 23.24 -8.00 12.21
CA ASP A 871 23.54 -7.67 10.82
C ASP A 871 22.22 -7.50 10.06
N PRO A 872 21.71 -6.26 9.94
CA PRO A 872 20.46 -5.98 9.24
C PRO A 872 20.57 -6.16 7.72
N SER A 873 21.78 -6.34 7.17
CA SER A 873 22.02 -6.59 5.75
C SER A 873 22.01 -8.09 5.40
N SER A 874 22.08 -8.95 6.41
CA SER A 874 22.12 -10.40 6.21
C SER A 874 20.78 -10.91 5.69
N THR A 875 20.80 -11.46 4.48
CA THR A 875 19.66 -12.19 3.88
C THR A 875 19.68 -13.68 4.22
N ASP A 876 20.64 -14.16 5.03
CA ASP A 876 20.71 -15.55 5.49
C ASP A 876 19.63 -15.82 6.55
N LEU A 877 18.57 -16.48 6.11
CA LEU A 877 17.44 -16.88 6.96
C LEU A 877 17.89 -17.70 8.18
N ASN A 878 18.97 -18.47 8.11
CA ASN A 878 19.45 -19.23 9.27
C ASN A 878 20.11 -18.30 10.30
N TYR A 879 20.89 -17.33 9.85
CA TYR A 879 21.46 -16.31 10.74
C TYR A 879 20.35 -15.52 11.42
N LEU A 880 19.33 -15.07 10.68
CA LEU A 880 18.20 -14.35 11.23
C LEU A 880 17.43 -15.22 12.23
N GLN A 881 17.10 -16.47 11.90
CA GLN A 881 16.43 -17.39 12.82
C GLN A 881 17.27 -17.68 14.07
N GLU A 882 18.58 -17.87 13.94
CA GLU A 882 19.47 -18.07 15.08
C GLU A 882 19.56 -16.82 15.95
N TYR A 883 19.65 -15.63 15.36
CA TYR A 883 19.71 -14.35 16.07
C TYR A 883 18.40 -14.05 16.80
N PHE A 884 17.25 -14.16 16.11
CA PHE A 884 15.92 -14.06 16.72
C PHE A 884 15.75 -15.09 17.84
N GLY A 885 16.18 -16.35 17.64
CA GLY A 885 16.14 -17.38 18.66
C GLY A 885 17.00 -17.06 19.90
N GLN A 886 18.14 -16.38 19.71
CA GLN A 886 18.97 -15.90 20.81
C GLN A 886 18.30 -14.73 21.56
N VAL A 887 17.71 -13.79 20.82
CA VAL A 887 16.95 -12.66 21.38
C VAL A 887 15.74 -13.14 22.18
N THR A 888 14.94 -14.06 21.63
CA THR A 888 13.79 -14.65 22.36
C THR A 888 14.25 -15.48 23.55
N THR A 889 15.39 -16.16 23.47
CA THR A 889 15.99 -16.85 24.62
C THR A 889 16.37 -15.86 25.72
N CYS A 890 16.93 -14.70 25.36
CA CYS A 890 17.20 -13.62 26.31
C CYS A 890 15.92 -13.11 26.95
N ALA A 891 14.86 -12.86 26.17
CA ALA A 891 13.58 -12.41 26.68
C ALA A 891 12.94 -13.45 27.63
N ALA A 892 12.90 -14.73 27.24
CA ALA A 892 12.37 -15.83 28.05
C ALA A 892 13.21 -16.11 29.32
N THR A 893 14.51 -15.80 29.28
CA THR A 893 15.39 -15.90 30.46
C THR A 893 15.12 -14.77 31.46
N ALA A 894 14.89 -13.55 30.95
CA ALA A 894 14.51 -12.42 31.78
C ALA A 894 13.11 -12.62 32.37
N ASP A 895 12.15 -13.01 31.55
CA ASP A 895 10.76 -13.27 31.91
C ASP A 895 10.28 -14.60 31.30
N PRO A 896 10.13 -15.66 32.11
CA PRO A 896 9.63 -16.96 31.66
C PRO A 896 8.20 -16.94 31.11
N THR A 897 7.46 -15.84 31.29
CA THR A 897 6.09 -15.65 30.78
C THR A 897 6.05 -14.80 29.51
N TYR A 898 7.20 -14.36 29.00
CA TYR A 898 7.31 -13.65 27.73
C TYR A 898 6.71 -14.49 26.59
N PRO A 899 5.78 -13.95 25.77
CA PRO A 899 5.16 -14.69 24.68
C PRO A 899 6.20 -15.02 23.60
N ILE A 900 6.38 -16.31 23.31
CA ILE A 900 7.26 -16.77 22.23
C ILE A 900 6.38 -17.11 21.03
N PRO A 901 6.52 -16.42 19.88
CA PRO A 901 5.78 -16.78 18.67
C PRO A 901 5.99 -18.25 18.31
N GLY A 902 4.89 -19.03 18.24
CA GLY A 902 4.91 -20.46 17.92
C GLY A 902 4.96 -21.43 19.12
N GLN A 903 4.79 -20.97 20.37
CA GLN A 903 4.49 -21.83 21.53
C GLN A 903 3.07 -21.69 22.05
#